data_AF-A0A7V6JUJ7-F1
#
_entry.id   AF-A0A7V6JUJ7-F1
#
_cell.length_a   1.000
_cell.length_b   1.000
_cell.length_c   1.000
_cell.angle_alpha   90.00
_cell.angle_beta   90.00
_cell.angle_gamma   90.00
#
_symmetry.space_group_name_H-M   'P 1'
#
loop_
_entity.id
_entity.type
_entity.pdbx_description
1 polymer ?
#
loop_
_entity_poly.entity_id
_entity_poly.type
_entity_poly.pdbx_seq_one_letter_code
_entity_poly.pdbx_strand_id
1 'polypeptide(L)'
;MTGNFSFKVLAAVMTIAIAGCATSKKTVTGDPSGRTPGAEREFRAAWVATVANINWPSRPGLSVEEQKSEAIALLDLLYKNNFNAVIFQVRPHCDAMYPSDIEPWSYYLTGEEGKAPDPYYDPLQFWIDEAHARGIELHAWLNPYRAHSPAGGPLTDVSIVRKRPDLVLKLEVENYWWMDPALKGTQDHSYNVVMDLVRRYDLDGIHFDDYFYPYPDYNNYKDFPDDQSWQAYQASGGKLSRSDWRREAVNTFIERLYKGIKAEKPWVRFGLSPFGIWQPYNPPAIGSGFNQHETLYADAKLWLNKGWIDYYSPQLYWPINQIAQSFPVLLGWWKDENLKGRHLWPGINIGLSPASRAADETINQIMVTRGLLPGSPGVIHWSIGPLVRTPGLVRAVADGPYRRPALVPPMPWLDRKAPAPPVVSRKAENGTLKLTWTHPDPADIGRWVVYYKYGTQWNQHIHGSATTEDSLPAFTLNRTYLARTSRDKVTGADQAFTALDSVAVSAVDRFGNESIIITMGVNEFTLADAPDPEKSLAEFYDGMKQPPVPVPAVTPGINVLLDEYPDLIMGKRVGLITNPSAVGIDMRSTVDILAATPGVNLVALFGAEHGVRGAQHGRIFTDGEKDPVTGIPVYSLYGESWAPKREWLDSIDVMLFDIQGVGSAWYTYKFSMSHAMEACAKAGIPFIVLDRPNPLGGRIVEGPMHDTISIYRHRLPLRHGMTYGELAKMWNETEGYRADLTVIRMKGWNRSMMWSETGLQWVMPSPNMDNWETAVVYPGQCLFERTNMSEGRGMTKPFLVTGAPWVNAEQAAADLNARGIAGAYFRPLYFIPRSSGPVITRTSKPWNEMCGGVEIILTDPAAYRSVEASLHIIDAYRKTSPDSLVWNPPTLIRRLNEPGVTVEEVVKACQDDIREFMETRQKYLLYR
;
A
#
# COMPACT_ATOMS: atom_id res chain seq x y z
N MET A 1 64.50 -10.78 45.10
CA MET A 1 65.86 -10.65 44.55
C MET A 1 65.85 -9.42 43.66
N THR A 2 66.22 -8.27 44.25
CA THR A 2 67.47 -7.53 43.98
C THR A 2 67.37 -6.66 42.72
N GLY A 3 67.21 -5.35 42.94
CA GLY A 3 67.31 -4.31 41.91
C GLY A 3 68.71 -3.73 41.79
N ASN A 4 68.85 -2.73 40.90
CA ASN A 4 69.71 -1.52 40.97
C ASN A 4 69.75 -0.87 39.56
N PHE A 5 69.36 0.42 39.40
CA PHE A 5 70.21 1.64 39.43
C PHE A 5 71.28 1.65 38.30
N SER A 6 71.60 2.70 37.53
CA SER A 6 71.54 4.16 37.68
C SER A 6 71.98 4.79 36.31
N PHE A 7 71.34 5.84 35.78
CA PHE A 7 71.72 7.28 35.82
C PHE A 7 72.60 7.87 34.68
N LYS A 8 71.99 8.89 34.05
CA LYS A 8 72.46 10.27 33.77
C LYS A 8 73.51 10.57 32.68
N VAL A 9 73.15 11.58 31.89
CA VAL A 9 73.86 12.82 31.49
C VAL A 9 72.92 13.49 30.44
N LEU A 10 72.54 14.77 30.41
CA LEU A 10 73.01 16.02 30.99
C LEU A 10 71.83 17.03 31.01
N ALA A 11 71.80 17.93 31.99
CA ALA A 11 70.92 19.09 32.04
C ALA A 11 71.74 20.37 31.80
N ALA A 12 71.12 21.39 31.17
CA ALA A 12 71.29 22.83 31.38
C ALA A 12 71.38 23.63 30.07
N VAL A 13 70.27 24.23 29.63
CA VAL A 13 70.13 25.66 29.27
C VAL A 13 68.62 25.97 29.36
N MET A 14 68.16 26.69 30.38
CA MET A 14 66.76 27.16 30.42
C MET A 14 66.58 28.41 31.28
N THR A 15 66.62 29.58 30.65
CA THR A 15 65.99 30.87 31.04
C THR A 15 66.35 31.84 29.88
N ILE A 16 65.50 32.59 29.17
CA ILE A 16 64.27 33.37 29.42
C ILE A 16 63.61 33.63 28.06
N ALA A 17 62.27 33.64 27.96
CA ALA A 17 61.47 34.74 27.38
C ALA A 17 59.98 34.34 27.23
N ILE A 18 59.15 35.03 27.99
CA ILE A 18 57.69 35.09 27.86
C ILE A 18 57.36 36.11 26.76
N ALA A 19 56.68 35.70 25.68
CA ALA A 19 55.68 36.51 24.95
C ALA A 19 55.06 35.72 23.77
N GLY A 20 53.79 35.32 23.94
CA GLY A 20 52.75 35.37 22.89
C GLY A 20 52.90 34.55 21.61
N CYS A 21 52.52 33.27 21.66
CA CYS A 21 51.77 32.66 20.55
C CYS A 21 50.53 31.97 21.13
N ALA A 22 49.38 32.57 20.86
CA ALA A 22 48.09 31.95 21.09
C ALA A 22 48.00 30.70 20.19
N THR A 23 48.27 29.53 20.75
CA THR A 23 47.88 28.27 20.12
C THR A 23 46.37 28.18 20.22
N SER A 24 45.67 28.45 19.12
CA SER A 24 44.28 28.02 19.00
C SER A 24 44.28 26.50 19.11
N LYS A 25 43.83 26.00 20.27
CA LYS A 25 43.44 24.60 20.37
C LYS A 25 42.27 24.43 19.41
N LYS A 26 42.51 23.78 18.26
CA LYS A 26 41.43 23.18 17.48
C LYS A 26 40.81 22.07 18.33
N THR A 27 39.80 22.43 19.11
CA THR A 27 38.87 21.47 19.71
C THR A 27 38.06 20.88 18.56
N VAL A 28 38.50 19.73 18.06
CA VAL A 28 37.65 18.84 17.27
C VAL A 28 36.71 18.18 18.27
N THR A 29 35.51 18.75 18.43
CA THR A 29 34.42 18.13 19.18
C THR A 29 33.74 17.11 18.25
N GLY A 30 34.10 15.83 18.42
CA GLY A 30 33.41 14.71 17.77
C GLY A 30 32.13 14.30 18.52
N ASP A 31 31.24 13.60 17.81
CA ASP A 31 29.97 13.04 18.29
C ASP A 31 30.15 12.08 19.49
N PRO A 32 29.47 12.30 20.64
CA PRO A 32 29.56 11.43 21.82
C PRO A 32 29.05 9.99 21.60
N SER A 33 28.31 9.71 20.52
CA SER A 33 27.76 8.38 20.21
C SER A 33 28.73 7.47 19.44
N GLY A 34 29.78 8.03 18.85
CA GLY A 34 30.77 7.30 18.04
C GLY A 34 30.23 6.65 16.76
N ARG A 35 28.96 6.90 16.35
CA ARG A 35 28.39 6.35 15.10
C ARG A 35 28.55 7.35 13.95
N THR A 36 29.25 6.94 12.91
CA THR A 36 29.34 7.68 11.64
C THR A 36 27.95 7.72 10.97
N PRO A 37 27.51 8.87 10.41
CA PRO A 37 26.32 8.89 9.56
C PRO A 37 26.50 7.95 8.35
N GLY A 38 25.39 7.50 7.77
CA GLY A 38 25.41 6.69 6.55
C GLY A 38 24.04 6.63 5.89
N ALA A 39 24.02 6.82 4.58
CA ALA A 39 22.81 6.78 3.79
C ALA A 39 22.28 5.36 3.58
N GLU A 40 20.96 5.23 3.65
CA GLU A 40 20.27 4.04 3.14
C GLU A 40 20.64 3.82 1.67
N ARG A 41 20.78 2.54 1.28
CA ARG A 41 21.10 2.15 -0.10
C ARG A 41 20.03 1.23 -0.63
N GLU A 42 19.34 1.65 -1.68
CA GLU A 42 18.24 0.92 -2.31
C GLU A 42 17.99 1.46 -3.71
N PHE A 43 17.78 0.59 -4.70
CA PHE A 43 17.39 1.02 -6.05
C PHE A 43 15.88 1.20 -6.16
N ARG A 44 15.43 2.39 -6.54
CA ARG A 44 14.01 2.79 -6.54
C ARG A 44 13.68 3.42 -7.88
N ALA A 45 13.22 2.58 -8.81
CA ALA A 45 13.01 2.99 -10.18
C ALA A 45 11.57 2.79 -10.66
N ALA A 46 11.20 3.50 -11.72
CA ALA A 46 9.97 3.28 -12.48
C ALA A 46 10.25 3.28 -13.98
N TRP A 47 9.57 2.41 -14.72
CA TRP A 47 9.58 2.45 -16.18
C TRP A 47 8.69 3.57 -16.72
N VAL A 48 9.21 4.30 -17.71
CA VAL A 48 8.47 5.29 -18.52
C VAL A 48 8.46 4.78 -19.96
N ALA A 49 7.36 4.15 -20.35
CA ALA A 49 7.16 3.59 -21.68
C ALA A 49 6.70 4.66 -22.67
N THR A 50 7.33 4.66 -23.85
CA THR A 50 7.03 5.59 -24.93
C THR A 50 6.31 4.93 -26.10
N VAL A 51 6.48 3.61 -26.27
CA VAL A 51 5.69 2.80 -27.20
C VAL A 51 4.20 2.98 -26.93
N ALA A 52 3.43 3.16 -28.00
CA ALA A 52 1.98 3.44 -27.96
C ALA A 52 1.59 4.61 -27.03
N ASN A 53 2.53 5.51 -26.73
CA ASN A 53 2.33 6.63 -25.80
C ASN A 53 1.80 6.18 -24.42
N ILE A 54 2.22 5.00 -23.93
CA ILE A 54 1.73 4.42 -22.66
C ILE A 54 1.95 5.36 -21.48
N ASN A 55 3.10 6.04 -21.41
CA ASN A 55 3.41 6.99 -20.35
C ASN A 55 3.83 8.37 -20.87
N TRP A 56 4.74 8.43 -21.83
CA TRP A 56 5.25 9.71 -22.33
C TRP A 56 5.69 9.63 -23.80
N PRO A 57 5.49 10.69 -24.61
CA PRO A 57 4.54 11.77 -24.35
C PRO A 57 3.11 11.20 -24.30
N SER A 58 2.16 11.90 -23.69
CA SER A 58 0.80 11.38 -23.47
C SER A 58 0.03 11.04 -24.75
N ARG A 59 0.42 11.65 -25.87
CA ARG A 59 -0.04 11.37 -27.23
C ARG A 59 0.99 11.89 -28.24
N PRO A 60 1.00 11.42 -29.50
CA PRO A 60 1.86 11.99 -30.51
C PRO A 60 1.40 13.40 -30.91
N GLY A 61 2.35 14.22 -31.38
CA GLY A 61 2.07 15.56 -31.92
C GLY A 61 1.83 16.63 -30.84
N LEU A 62 2.24 16.39 -29.60
CA LEU A 62 2.30 17.44 -28.57
C LEU A 62 3.34 18.50 -28.94
N SER A 63 3.09 19.75 -28.55
CA SER A 63 4.10 20.80 -28.65
C SER A 63 5.31 20.49 -27.77
N VAL A 64 6.47 21.03 -28.12
CA VAL A 64 7.70 20.81 -27.33
C VAL A 64 7.55 21.23 -25.87
N GLU A 65 6.83 22.32 -25.60
CA GLU A 65 6.59 22.76 -24.23
C GLU A 65 5.67 21.81 -23.45
N GLU A 66 4.66 21.22 -24.09
CA GLU A 66 3.84 20.17 -23.47
C GLU A 66 4.67 18.92 -23.18
N GLN A 67 5.50 18.48 -24.13
CA GLN A 67 6.38 17.31 -23.95
C GLN A 67 7.34 17.51 -22.77
N LYS A 68 8.00 18.67 -22.69
CA LYS A 68 8.89 19.05 -21.58
C LYS A 68 8.14 19.13 -20.25
N SER A 69 6.96 19.75 -20.24
CA SER A 69 6.13 19.89 -19.04
C SER A 69 5.70 18.54 -18.48
N GLU A 70 5.30 17.61 -19.34
CA GLU A 70 4.96 16.24 -18.94
C GLU A 70 6.18 15.49 -18.39
N ALA A 71 7.35 15.60 -19.04
CA ALA A 71 8.58 14.97 -18.58
C ALA A 71 9.00 15.49 -17.19
N ILE A 72 8.97 16.82 -16.99
CA ILE A 72 9.22 17.46 -15.70
C ILE A 72 8.23 16.94 -14.64
N ALA A 73 6.94 16.86 -14.95
CA ALA A 73 5.93 16.40 -14.01
C ALA A 73 6.19 14.95 -13.54
N LEU A 74 6.61 14.06 -14.45
CA LEU A 74 6.99 12.68 -14.12
C LEU A 74 8.24 12.62 -13.25
N LEU A 75 9.28 13.40 -13.57
CA LEU A 75 10.51 13.46 -12.77
C LEU A 75 10.28 14.08 -11.38
N ASP A 76 9.45 15.12 -11.29
CA ASP A 76 9.01 15.73 -10.04
C ASP A 76 8.26 14.73 -9.15
N LEU A 77 7.40 13.90 -9.74
CA LEU A 77 6.72 12.83 -9.01
C LEU A 77 7.73 11.85 -8.41
N LEU A 78 8.72 11.40 -9.18
CA LEU A 78 9.75 10.48 -8.71
C LEU A 78 10.60 11.13 -7.59
N TYR A 79 11.08 12.35 -7.82
CA TYR A 79 11.92 13.10 -6.87
C TYR A 79 11.21 13.33 -5.53
N LYS A 80 9.97 13.86 -5.55
CA LYS A 80 9.19 14.17 -4.34
C LYS A 80 8.87 12.93 -3.50
N ASN A 81 8.92 11.74 -4.10
CA ASN A 81 8.60 10.47 -3.45
C ASN A 81 9.83 9.57 -3.26
N ASN A 82 11.04 10.15 -3.25
CA ASN A 82 12.31 9.50 -2.96
C ASN A 82 12.65 8.30 -3.86
N PHE A 83 12.20 8.33 -5.12
CA PHE A 83 12.77 7.49 -6.18
C PHE A 83 14.11 8.06 -6.61
N ASN A 84 15.02 7.20 -7.05
CA ASN A 84 16.39 7.60 -7.40
C ASN A 84 16.82 7.18 -8.81
N ALA A 85 15.94 6.54 -9.58
CA ALA A 85 16.20 6.24 -10.98
C ALA A 85 14.92 6.26 -11.84
N VAL A 86 15.08 6.53 -13.13
CA VAL A 86 14.04 6.41 -14.17
C VAL A 86 14.55 5.53 -15.30
N ILE A 87 13.72 4.58 -15.73
CA ILE A 87 14.02 3.71 -16.88
C ILE A 87 13.20 4.21 -18.08
N PHE A 88 13.81 5.03 -18.94
CA PHE A 88 13.12 5.81 -19.97
C PHE A 88 13.27 5.18 -21.36
N GLN A 89 12.15 4.84 -22.03
CA GLN A 89 12.20 4.17 -23.34
C GLN A 89 12.61 5.12 -24.47
N VAL A 90 13.88 5.05 -24.87
CA VAL A 90 14.43 5.89 -25.94
C VAL A 90 14.32 5.27 -27.33
N ARG A 91 14.12 3.94 -27.40
CA ARG A 91 13.99 3.18 -28.64
C ARG A 91 12.85 2.15 -28.56
N PRO A 92 11.61 2.53 -28.93
CA PRO A 92 10.45 1.65 -28.85
C PRO A 92 10.36 0.62 -30.00
N HIS A 93 10.69 0.97 -31.25
CA HIS A 93 10.74 0.02 -32.38
C HIS A 93 11.65 0.46 -33.55
N CYS A 94 12.98 0.36 -33.38
CA CYS A 94 13.98 0.79 -34.37
C CYS A 94 13.85 2.26 -34.81
N ASP A 95 13.39 3.10 -33.89
CA ASP A 95 13.22 4.53 -34.00
C ASP A 95 13.72 5.22 -32.71
N ALA A 96 13.96 6.53 -32.77
CA ALA A 96 14.70 7.26 -31.75
C ALA A 96 13.89 8.40 -31.12
N MET A 97 13.87 8.44 -29.79
CA MET A 97 13.42 9.60 -29.00
C MET A 97 14.51 10.68 -28.86
N TYR A 98 15.45 10.71 -29.79
CA TYR A 98 16.67 11.52 -29.75
C TYR A 98 17.22 11.69 -31.18
N PRO A 99 18.05 12.72 -31.46
CA PRO A 99 18.69 12.89 -32.75
C PRO A 99 19.67 11.74 -32.99
N SER A 100 19.48 11.06 -34.11
CA SER A 100 20.26 9.88 -34.47
C SER A 100 20.48 9.81 -35.98
N ASP A 101 21.71 9.48 -36.38
CA ASP A 101 22.07 9.23 -37.78
C ASP A 101 21.84 7.76 -38.19
N ILE A 102 21.47 6.90 -37.24
CA ILE A 102 21.31 5.44 -37.44
C ILE A 102 19.84 5.07 -37.61
N GLU A 103 18.98 5.62 -36.76
CA GLU A 103 17.54 5.37 -36.68
C GLU A 103 16.73 6.67 -36.86
N PRO A 104 15.54 6.60 -37.50
CA PRO A 104 14.67 7.75 -37.69
C PRO A 104 14.06 8.23 -36.36
N TRP A 105 13.61 9.48 -36.32
CA TRP A 105 12.79 9.97 -35.21
C TRP A 105 11.54 9.13 -35.01
N SER A 106 11.21 8.89 -33.74
CA SER A 106 10.06 8.08 -33.34
C SER A 106 8.72 8.72 -33.71
N TYR A 107 7.83 7.90 -34.24
CA TYR A 107 6.44 8.26 -34.53
C TYR A 107 5.72 8.79 -33.28
N TYR A 108 6.04 8.26 -32.10
CA TYR A 108 5.35 8.60 -30.86
C TYR A 108 5.61 10.03 -30.37
N LEU A 109 6.60 10.76 -30.93
CA LEU A 109 6.81 12.18 -30.64
C LEU A 109 5.85 13.07 -31.44
N THR A 110 5.84 12.93 -32.76
CA THR A 110 5.23 13.91 -33.68
C THR A 110 4.00 13.39 -34.41
N GLY A 111 3.77 12.07 -34.40
CA GLY A 111 2.80 11.40 -35.25
C GLY A 111 3.31 11.14 -36.67
N GLU A 112 4.60 11.36 -36.93
CA GLU A 112 5.23 11.16 -38.23
C GLU A 112 6.65 10.60 -38.02
N GLU A 113 6.89 9.35 -38.44
CA GLU A 113 8.22 8.72 -38.35
C GLU A 113 9.26 9.52 -39.14
N GLY A 114 10.44 9.72 -38.56
CA GLY A 114 11.53 10.49 -39.18
C GLY A 114 11.45 12.00 -38.97
N LYS A 115 10.37 12.52 -38.38
CA LYS A 115 10.21 13.95 -38.11
C LYS A 115 10.64 14.33 -36.70
N ALA A 116 11.59 15.26 -36.61
CA ALA A 116 12.00 15.88 -35.36
C ALA A 116 10.87 16.73 -34.75
N PRO A 117 10.84 16.91 -33.41
CA PRO A 117 9.97 17.89 -32.78
C PRO A 117 10.21 19.32 -33.32
N ASP A 118 9.16 20.15 -33.33
CA ASP A 118 9.22 21.56 -33.77
C ASP A 118 8.57 22.48 -32.71
N PRO A 119 9.27 23.51 -32.19
CA PRO A 119 10.68 23.86 -32.45
C PRO A 119 11.64 22.73 -32.06
N TYR A 120 12.79 22.62 -32.74
CA TYR A 120 13.76 21.56 -32.48
C TYR A 120 14.20 21.51 -31.00
N TYR A 121 14.20 20.29 -30.44
CA TYR A 121 14.96 19.97 -29.23
C TYR A 121 15.35 18.48 -29.25
N ASP A 122 16.36 18.12 -28.46
CA ASP A 122 16.74 16.74 -28.18
C ASP A 122 15.99 16.27 -26.90
N PRO A 123 15.00 15.38 -27.02
CA PRO A 123 14.24 14.93 -25.86
C PRO A 123 15.08 14.13 -24.86
N LEU A 124 15.99 13.27 -25.32
CA LEU A 124 16.82 12.47 -24.42
C LEU A 124 17.77 13.36 -23.62
N GLN A 125 18.42 14.34 -24.26
CA GLN A 125 19.28 15.28 -23.54
C GLN A 125 18.48 16.04 -22.46
N PHE A 126 17.27 16.50 -22.80
CA PHE A 126 16.39 17.17 -21.84
C PHE A 126 16.03 16.26 -20.64
N TRP A 127 15.67 15.00 -20.90
CA TRP A 127 15.37 14.03 -19.84
C TRP A 127 16.58 13.77 -18.94
N ILE A 128 17.80 13.69 -19.49
CA ILE A 128 19.04 13.50 -18.72
C ILE A 128 19.28 14.70 -17.80
N ASP A 129 19.26 15.92 -18.38
CA ASP A 129 19.54 17.15 -17.64
C ASP A 129 18.56 17.32 -16.47
N GLU A 130 17.26 17.13 -16.72
CA GLU A 130 16.21 17.27 -15.71
C GLU A 130 16.23 16.16 -14.65
N ALA A 131 16.59 14.93 -15.03
CA ALA A 131 16.75 13.84 -14.07
C ALA A 131 17.96 14.07 -13.16
N HIS A 132 19.11 14.42 -13.74
CA HIS A 132 20.36 14.68 -13.02
C HIS A 132 20.25 15.90 -12.10
N ALA A 133 19.54 16.96 -12.52
CA ALA A 133 19.24 18.11 -11.67
C ALA A 133 18.46 17.73 -10.39
N ARG A 134 17.68 16.64 -10.44
CA ARG A 134 16.92 16.08 -9.30
C ARG A 134 17.65 14.94 -8.59
N GLY A 135 18.89 14.62 -8.97
CA GLY A 135 19.62 13.47 -8.43
C GLY A 135 19.04 12.10 -8.80
N ILE A 136 18.23 12.03 -9.86
CA ILE A 136 17.66 10.79 -10.41
C ILE A 136 18.60 10.24 -11.48
N GLU A 137 18.96 8.94 -11.39
CA GLU A 137 19.70 8.26 -12.45
C GLU A 137 18.81 8.03 -13.68
N LEU A 138 19.29 8.28 -14.90
CA LEU A 138 18.58 7.99 -16.14
C LEU A 138 19.18 6.77 -16.82
N HIS A 139 18.35 5.73 -16.96
CA HIS A 139 18.68 4.53 -17.70
C HIS A 139 17.91 4.53 -19.03
N ALA A 140 18.64 4.58 -20.15
CA ALA A 140 18.04 4.52 -21.48
C ALA A 140 17.56 3.10 -21.77
N TRP A 141 16.25 2.94 -21.97
CA TRP A 141 15.60 1.67 -22.30
C TRP A 141 15.38 1.53 -23.81
N LEU A 142 15.81 0.39 -24.34
CA LEU A 142 15.67 0.05 -25.75
C LEU A 142 15.03 -1.33 -25.90
N ASN A 143 14.17 -1.47 -26.90
CA ASN A 143 13.86 -2.78 -27.46
C ASN A 143 14.92 -3.10 -28.54
N PRO A 144 15.65 -4.23 -28.47
CA PRO A 144 16.77 -4.51 -29.37
C PRO A 144 16.36 -4.92 -30.80
N TYR A 145 15.20 -5.53 -31.02
CA TYR A 145 14.89 -6.20 -32.29
C TYR A 145 13.54 -5.87 -32.90
N ARG A 146 12.60 -5.26 -32.16
CA ARG A 146 11.32 -4.83 -32.72
C ARG A 146 11.57 -3.78 -33.80
N ALA A 147 11.21 -4.09 -35.04
CA ALA A 147 11.47 -3.24 -36.20
C ALA A 147 10.31 -2.28 -36.51
N HIS A 148 9.08 -2.71 -36.26
CA HIS A 148 7.88 -1.88 -36.35
C HIS A 148 6.77 -2.52 -35.53
N SER A 149 5.86 -1.73 -34.97
CA SER A 149 4.70 -2.23 -34.23
C SER A 149 3.38 -1.76 -34.84
N PRO A 150 2.25 -2.45 -34.57
CA PRO A 150 0.94 -1.99 -35.02
C PRO A 150 0.56 -0.58 -34.55
N ALA A 151 1.09 -0.14 -33.40
CA ALA A 151 0.87 1.19 -32.85
C ALA A 151 1.82 2.26 -33.42
N GLY A 152 2.82 1.88 -34.22
CA GLY A 152 3.88 2.77 -34.73
C GLY A 152 3.50 3.60 -35.97
N GLY A 153 2.22 3.68 -36.31
CA GLY A 153 1.75 4.40 -37.49
C GLY A 153 2.09 3.70 -38.83
N PRO A 154 1.93 4.41 -39.96
CA PRO A 154 2.24 3.88 -41.28
C PRO A 154 3.75 3.73 -41.51
N LEU A 155 4.16 2.68 -42.22
CA LEU A 155 5.55 2.50 -42.65
C LEU A 155 5.96 3.60 -43.64
N THR A 156 7.02 4.33 -43.33
CA THR A 156 7.59 5.36 -44.20
C THR A 156 8.85 4.85 -44.92
N ASP A 157 9.32 5.59 -45.92
CA ASP A 157 10.57 5.27 -46.64
C ASP A 157 11.82 5.37 -45.76
N VAL A 158 11.73 6.04 -44.60
CA VAL A 158 12.85 6.15 -43.66
C VAL A 158 12.93 4.99 -42.67
N SER A 159 11.86 4.21 -42.53
CA SER A 159 11.77 3.05 -41.64
C SER A 159 12.86 2.01 -41.93
N ILE A 160 13.35 1.33 -40.89
CA ILE A 160 14.30 0.21 -41.05
C ILE A 160 13.71 -0.90 -41.92
N VAL A 161 12.39 -1.09 -41.90
CA VAL A 161 11.69 -2.08 -42.73
C VAL A 161 11.89 -1.81 -44.23
N ARG A 162 12.02 -0.53 -44.62
CA ARG A 162 12.26 -0.11 -46.01
C ARG A 162 13.74 0.01 -46.33
N LYS A 163 14.54 0.55 -45.41
CA LYS A 163 15.98 0.77 -45.64
C LYS A 163 16.81 -0.51 -45.59
N ARG A 164 16.43 -1.45 -44.73
CA ARG A 164 17.16 -2.71 -44.48
C ARG A 164 16.22 -3.91 -44.51
N PRO A 165 15.54 -4.16 -45.64
CA PRO A 165 14.66 -5.31 -45.79
C PRO A 165 15.41 -6.65 -45.65
N ASP A 166 16.74 -6.64 -45.77
CA ASP A 166 17.62 -7.78 -45.54
C ASP A 166 17.72 -8.20 -44.07
N LEU A 167 17.36 -7.31 -43.12
CA LEU A 167 17.45 -7.57 -41.68
C LEU A 167 16.11 -7.87 -41.02
N VAL A 168 14.99 -7.54 -41.68
CA VAL A 168 13.65 -7.57 -41.07
C VAL A 168 12.79 -8.69 -41.65
N LEU A 169 11.92 -9.22 -40.79
CA LEU A 169 10.97 -10.26 -41.11
C LEU A 169 9.56 -9.77 -40.74
N LYS A 170 8.61 -10.03 -41.63
CA LYS A 170 7.20 -9.74 -41.40
C LYS A 170 6.59 -10.83 -40.52
N LEU A 171 5.86 -10.44 -39.49
CA LEU A 171 5.07 -11.36 -38.67
C LEU A 171 3.63 -11.47 -39.22
N GLU A 172 2.89 -12.44 -38.69
CA GLU A 172 1.50 -12.70 -39.09
C GLU A 172 0.51 -11.63 -38.62
N VAL A 173 0.79 -10.95 -37.51
CA VAL A 173 -0.01 -9.81 -37.08
C VAL A 173 0.23 -8.64 -38.04
N GLU A 174 -0.86 -8.00 -38.47
CA GLU A 174 -0.79 -6.91 -39.43
C GLU A 174 0.12 -5.79 -38.92
N ASN A 175 0.98 -5.30 -39.82
CA ASN A 175 1.93 -4.23 -39.55
C ASN A 175 2.91 -4.51 -38.39
N TYR A 176 3.20 -5.78 -38.09
CA TYR A 176 4.19 -6.15 -37.09
C TYR A 176 5.46 -6.72 -37.76
N TRP A 177 6.61 -6.10 -37.49
CA TRP A 177 7.90 -6.46 -38.07
C TRP A 177 8.97 -6.63 -37.00
N TRP A 178 9.86 -7.59 -37.21
CA TRP A 178 10.93 -7.92 -36.27
C TRP A 178 12.25 -8.08 -37.02
N MET A 179 13.36 -7.62 -36.44
CA MET A 179 14.68 -7.93 -36.98
C MET A 179 15.05 -9.38 -36.67
N ASP A 180 15.72 -10.08 -37.59
CA ASP A 180 16.24 -11.42 -37.34
C ASP A 180 17.47 -11.35 -36.41
N PRO A 181 17.37 -11.81 -35.13
CA PRO A 181 18.46 -11.70 -34.17
C PRO A 181 19.71 -12.51 -34.54
N ALA A 182 19.58 -13.52 -35.40
CA ALA A 182 20.68 -14.38 -35.82
C ALA A 182 21.58 -13.75 -36.89
N LEU A 183 21.12 -12.70 -37.57
CA LEU A 183 21.92 -12.01 -38.57
C LEU A 183 22.97 -11.10 -37.91
N LYS A 184 24.22 -11.22 -38.37
CA LYS A 184 25.30 -10.33 -37.94
C LYS A 184 24.97 -8.85 -38.17
N GLY A 185 24.30 -8.53 -39.29
CA GLY A 185 23.87 -7.16 -39.61
C GLY A 185 22.88 -6.60 -38.59
N THR A 186 21.96 -7.42 -38.09
CA THR A 186 21.03 -7.06 -37.00
C THR A 186 21.79 -6.76 -35.72
N GLN A 187 22.70 -7.65 -35.32
CA GLN A 187 23.50 -7.48 -34.11
C GLN A 187 24.40 -6.24 -34.19
N ASP A 188 25.02 -5.98 -35.35
CA ASP A 188 25.83 -4.78 -35.58
C ASP A 188 24.98 -3.51 -35.52
N HIS A 189 23.78 -3.50 -36.11
CA HIS A 189 22.86 -2.36 -36.06
C HIS A 189 22.50 -2.01 -34.61
N SER A 190 21.95 -2.97 -33.86
CA SER A 190 21.55 -2.73 -32.46
C SER A 190 22.73 -2.40 -31.56
N TYR A 191 23.91 -3.00 -31.80
CA TYR A 191 25.14 -2.66 -31.07
C TYR A 191 25.54 -1.21 -31.34
N ASN A 192 25.53 -0.78 -32.60
CA ASN A 192 25.92 0.59 -32.97
C ASN A 192 24.97 1.63 -32.39
N VAL A 193 23.66 1.35 -32.35
CA VAL A 193 22.67 2.22 -31.70
C VAL A 193 22.97 2.41 -30.21
N VAL A 194 23.22 1.33 -29.48
CA VAL A 194 23.55 1.43 -28.04
C VAL A 194 24.89 2.15 -27.84
N MET A 195 25.91 1.83 -28.63
CA MET A 195 27.22 2.46 -28.47
C MET A 195 27.21 3.95 -28.85
N ASP A 196 26.36 4.36 -29.79
CA ASP A 196 26.13 5.77 -30.09
C ASP A 196 25.58 6.53 -28.87
N LEU A 197 24.56 5.96 -28.22
CA LEU A 197 23.99 6.51 -26.98
C LEU A 197 25.03 6.61 -25.86
N VAL A 198 25.76 5.52 -25.60
CA VAL A 198 26.78 5.47 -24.54
C VAL A 198 27.88 6.49 -24.79
N ARG A 199 28.28 6.73 -26.04
CA ARG A 199 29.31 7.73 -26.37
C ARG A 199 28.81 9.15 -26.16
N ARG A 200 27.64 9.49 -26.71
CA ARG A 200 27.18 10.88 -26.81
C ARG A 200 26.51 11.40 -25.54
N TYR A 201 25.76 10.57 -24.83
CA TYR A 201 24.94 11.01 -23.71
C TYR A 201 25.57 10.65 -22.36
N ASP A 202 25.27 11.47 -21.35
CA ASP A 202 25.67 11.20 -19.97
C ASP A 202 24.66 10.29 -19.26
N LEU A 203 24.61 9.03 -19.71
CA LEU A 203 23.68 8.03 -19.18
C LEU A 203 24.24 7.38 -17.91
N ASP A 204 23.37 7.02 -16.98
CA ASP A 204 23.72 6.20 -15.81
C ASP A 204 23.58 4.70 -16.14
N GLY A 205 22.72 4.36 -17.10
CA GLY A 205 22.53 2.98 -17.54
C GLY A 205 21.92 2.81 -18.92
N ILE A 206 22.09 1.59 -19.44
CA ILE A 206 21.40 1.01 -20.58
C ILE A 206 20.52 -0.12 -20.08
N HIS A 207 19.30 -0.21 -20.57
CA HIS A 207 18.31 -1.20 -20.16
C HIS A 207 17.66 -1.86 -21.37
N PHE A 208 17.60 -3.20 -21.39
CA PHE A 208 16.65 -3.92 -22.26
C PHE A 208 15.56 -4.59 -21.42
N ASP A 209 14.37 -4.63 -22.00
CA ASP A 209 13.22 -5.36 -21.47
C ASP A 209 13.26 -6.85 -21.89
N ASP A 210 12.10 -7.45 -22.08
CA ASP A 210 11.90 -8.89 -22.30
C ASP A 210 11.77 -9.31 -23.76
N TYR A 211 11.87 -8.37 -24.72
CA TYR A 211 11.67 -8.66 -26.13
C TYR A 211 12.96 -9.04 -26.86
N PHE A 212 13.22 -10.34 -26.95
CA PHE A 212 14.31 -10.92 -27.74
C PHE A 212 13.76 -11.44 -29.09
N TYR A 213 13.47 -12.73 -29.21
CA TYR A 213 12.50 -13.17 -30.22
C TYR A 213 11.08 -12.76 -29.79
N PRO A 214 10.14 -12.60 -30.73
CA PRO A 214 8.81 -12.08 -30.41
C PRO A 214 7.99 -13.07 -29.59
N TYR A 215 7.03 -12.54 -28.81
CA TYR A 215 6.03 -13.38 -28.17
C TYR A 215 5.19 -14.12 -29.23
N PRO A 216 4.71 -15.35 -28.94
CA PRO A 216 4.01 -16.17 -29.94
C PRO A 216 2.77 -15.51 -30.54
N ASP A 217 2.01 -14.77 -29.73
CA ASP A 217 0.80 -14.08 -30.16
C ASP A 217 1.09 -13.00 -31.22
N TYR A 218 2.31 -12.44 -31.25
CA TYR A 218 2.72 -11.47 -32.28
C TYR A 218 2.88 -12.10 -33.66
N ASN A 219 2.97 -13.43 -33.72
CA ASN A 219 3.06 -14.20 -34.95
C ASN A 219 1.93 -15.23 -35.08
N ASN A 220 0.77 -14.98 -34.46
CA ASN A 220 -0.38 -15.91 -34.45
C ASN A 220 0.01 -17.34 -34.07
N TYR A 221 0.93 -17.48 -33.10
CA TYR A 221 1.48 -18.74 -32.60
C TYR A 221 2.22 -19.59 -33.65
N LYS A 222 2.58 -19.03 -34.82
CA LYS A 222 3.50 -19.65 -35.78
C LYS A 222 4.94 -19.43 -35.33
N ASP A 223 5.82 -20.36 -35.72
CA ASP A 223 7.26 -20.21 -35.47
C ASP A 223 7.83 -18.96 -36.17
N PHE A 224 8.90 -18.40 -35.61
CA PHE A 224 9.54 -17.21 -36.16
C PHE A 224 10.08 -17.48 -37.58
N PRO A 225 9.82 -16.61 -38.57
CA PRO A 225 10.06 -16.90 -39.99
C PRO A 225 11.54 -16.71 -40.42
N ASP A 226 12.49 -17.27 -39.66
CA ASP A 226 13.94 -17.19 -39.90
C ASP A 226 14.50 -18.40 -40.68
N ASP A 227 13.68 -19.06 -41.51
CA ASP A 227 14.09 -20.28 -42.25
C ASP A 227 15.30 -20.03 -43.15
N GLN A 228 15.39 -18.84 -43.76
CA GLN A 228 16.49 -18.50 -44.67
C GLN A 228 17.82 -18.40 -43.93
N SER A 229 17.89 -17.68 -42.81
CA SER A 229 19.11 -17.54 -42.02
C SER A 229 19.47 -18.86 -41.32
N TRP A 230 18.48 -19.64 -40.89
CA TRP A 230 18.68 -20.99 -40.38
C TRP A 230 19.32 -21.92 -41.42
N GLN A 231 18.79 -21.97 -42.64
CA GLN A 231 19.36 -22.78 -43.73
C GLN A 231 20.78 -22.34 -44.09
N ALA A 232 21.04 -21.03 -44.11
CA ALA A 232 22.39 -20.51 -44.33
C ALA A 232 23.37 -20.94 -43.23
N TYR A 233 22.95 -20.92 -41.96
CA TYR A 233 23.75 -21.43 -40.84
C TYR A 233 24.05 -22.93 -41.02
N GLN A 234 23.05 -23.74 -41.35
CA GLN A 234 23.25 -25.17 -41.60
C GLN A 234 24.21 -25.42 -42.78
N ALA A 235 24.04 -24.70 -43.88
CA ALA A 235 24.92 -24.81 -45.06
C ALA A 235 26.37 -24.42 -44.76
N SER A 236 26.59 -23.51 -43.81
CA SER A 236 27.93 -23.12 -43.34
C SER A 236 28.58 -24.12 -42.38
N GLY A 237 27.94 -25.27 -42.11
CA GLY A 237 28.43 -26.32 -41.20
C GLY A 237 27.97 -26.18 -39.75
N GLY A 238 26.91 -25.39 -39.50
CA GLY A 238 26.29 -25.23 -38.19
C GLY A 238 25.82 -26.55 -37.57
N LYS A 239 26.00 -26.69 -36.25
CA LYS A 239 25.73 -27.95 -35.51
C LYS A 239 24.74 -27.82 -34.36
N LEU A 240 24.37 -26.60 -33.98
CA LEU A 240 23.39 -26.36 -32.93
C LEU A 240 22.00 -26.78 -33.40
N SER A 241 21.11 -27.10 -32.45
CA SER A 241 19.67 -27.14 -32.75
C SER A 241 19.20 -25.73 -33.14
N ARG A 242 18.08 -25.59 -33.85
CA ARG A 242 17.56 -24.26 -34.21
C ARG A 242 17.31 -23.40 -32.96
N SER A 243 16.76 -23.99 -31.89
CA SER A 243 16.56 -23.29 -30.63
C SER A 243 17.87 -22.85 -29.96
N ASP A 244 18.89 -23.71 -29.93
CA ASP A 244 20.21 -23.35 -29.38
C ASP A 244 20.93 -22.30 -30.24
N TRP A 245 20.77 -22.37 -31.56
CA TRP A 245 21.30 -21.38 -32.48
C TRP A 245 20.66 -20.00 -32.26
N ARG A 246 19.34 -19.93 -32.10
CA ARG A 246 18.62 -18.70 -31.75
C ARG A 246 19.09 -18.12 -30.42
N ARG A 247 19.24 -18.96 -29.38
CA ARG A 247 19.79 -18.55 -28.08
C ARG A 247 21.22 -18.04 -28.21
N GLU A 248 22.08 -18.76 -28.93
CA GLU A 248 23.49 -18.41 -29.09
C GLU A 248 23.68 -17.07 -29.81
N ALA A 249 22.82 -16.75 -30.78
CA ALA A 249 22.80 -15.45 -31.43
C ALA A 249 22.54 -14.31 -30.43
N VAL A 250 21.54 -14.47 -29.57
CA VAL A 250 21.22 -13.47 -28.53
C VAL A 250 22.34 -13.41 -27.47
N ASN A 251 22.87 -14.56 -27.03
CA ASN A 251 23.98 -14.65 -26.08
C ASN A 251 25.21 -13.88 -26.57
N THR A 252 25.59 -14.10 -27.83
CA THR A 252 26.74 -13.44 -28.47
C THR A 252 26.55 -11.92 -28.47
N PHE A 253 25.34 -11.46 -28.80
CA PHE A 253 25.02 -10.03 -28.78
C PHE A 253 25.09 -9.44 -27.37
N ILE A 254 24.48 -10.09 -26.37
CA ILE A 254 24.46 -9.62 -24.98
C ILE A 254 25.88 -9.55 -24.40
N GLU A 255 26.70 -10.58 -24.59
CA GLU A 255 28.10 -10.57 -24.13
C GLU A 255 28.91 -9.45 -24.79
N ARG A 256 28.79 -9.33 -26.13
CA ARG A 256 29.48 -8.27 -26.89
C ARG A 256 29.07 -6.89 -26.41
N LEU A 257 27.77 -6.69 -26.18
CA LEU A 257 27.23 -5.41 -25.75
C LEU A 257 27.74 -5.03 -24.37
N TYR A 258 27.67 -5.93 -23.39
CA TYR A 258 28.22 -5.69 -22.06
C TYR A 258 29.69 -5.27 -22.12
N LYS A 259 30.52 -6.04 -22.84
CA LYS A 259 31.96 -5.73 -23.00
C LYS A 259 32.17 -4.37 -23.67
N GLY A 260 31.37 -4.05 -24.69
CA GLY A 260 31.43 -2.76 -25.39
C GLY A 260 31.11 -1.58 -24.47
N ILE A 261 30.01 -1.65 -23.72
CA ILE A 261 29.60 -0.61 -22.77
C ILE A 261 30.69 -0.41 -21.71
N LYS A 262 31.17 -1.50 -21.09
CA LYS A 262 32.20 -1.44 -20.05
C LYS A 262 33.52 -0.85 -20.57
N ALA A 263 33.87 -1.10 -21.84
CA ALA A 263 35.09 -0.56 -22.45
C ALA A 263 34.99 0.94 -22.75
N GLU A 264 33.79 1.43 -23.08
CA GLU A 264 33.54 2.84 -23.43
C GLU A 264 33.34 3.71 -22.17
N LYS A 265 32.40 3.33 -21.30
CA LYS A 265 32.11 4.02 -20.04
C LYS A 265 31.85 2.97 -18.95
N PRO A 266 32.87 2.57 -18.17
CA PRO A 266 32.75 1.47 -17.22
C PRO A 266 31.61 1.61 -16.19
N TRP A 267 31.30 2.85 -15.80
CA TRP A 267 30.23 3.15 -14.84
C TRP A 267 28.80 3.02 -15.40
N VAL A 268 28.61 3.08 -16.72
CA VAL A 268 27.27 2.98 -17.33
C VAL A 268 26.72 1.58 -17.13
N ARG A 269 25.72 1.42 -16.27
CA ARG A 269 25.16 0.10 -15.92
C ARG A 269 24.52 -0.55 -17.13
N PHE A 270 24.71 -1.85 -17.32
CA PHE A 270 23.91 -2.62 -18.26
C PHE A 270 22.90 -3.50 -17.52
N GLY A 271 21.62 -3.24 -17.73
CA GLY A 271 20.53 -3.97 -17.11
C GLY A 271 19.64 -4.72 -18.08
N LEU A 272 19.12 -5.86 -17.64
CA LEU A 272 18.15 -6.65 -18.40
C LEU A 272 16.92 -6.92 -17.53
N SER A 273 15.73 -6.80 -18.12
CA SER A 273 14.45 -7.13 -17.51
C SER A 273 13.70 -8.22 -18.30
N PRO A 274 14.19 -9.47 -18.28
CA PRO A 274 13.50 -10.57 -18.96
C PRO A 274 12.24 -10.99 -18.21
N PHE A 275 11.47 -11.88 -18.83
CA PHE A 275 10.30 -12.49 -18.21
C PHE A 275 10.64 -13.13 -16.85
N GLY A 276 9.68 -13.16 -15.92
CA GLY A 276 9.96 -13.59 -14.54
C GLY A 276 10.28 -15.07 -14.35
N ILE A 277 9.90 -15.94 -15.29
CA ILE A 277 10.11 -17.41 -15.22
C ILE A 277 11.10 -17.82 -16.30
N TRP A 278 12.26 -18.40 -15.94
CA TRP A 278 13.26 -18.88 -16.90
C TRP A 278 12.71 -20.04 -17.74
N GLN A 279 12.29 -21.10 -17.05
CA GLN A 279 11.64 -22.26 -17.63
C GLN A 279 10.57 -22.76 -16.66
N PRO A 280 9.52 -23.45 -17.14
CA PRO A 280 8.59 -24.18 -16.28
C PRO A 280 9.34 -25.06 -15.26
N TYR A 281 8.76 -25.20 -14.07
CA TYR A 281 9.32 -25.97 -12.96
C TYR A 281 10.67 -25.47 -12.42
N ASN A 282 11.02 -24.20 -12.66
CA ASN A 282 12.20 -23.56 -12.11
C ASN A 282 11.83 -22.26 -11.35
N PRO A 283 11.67 -22.32 -10.02
CA PRO A 283 11.80 -23.51 -9.15
C PRO A 283 10.61 -24.49 -9.31
N PRO A 284 10.74 -25.75 -8.85
CA PRO A 284 9.72 -26.79 -9.04
C PRO A 284 8.30 -26.39 -8.59
N ALA A 285 8.21 -25.53 -7.57
CA ALA A 285 6.96 -25.03 -7.01
C ALA A 285 6.11 -24.18 -7.98
N ILE A 286 6.70 -23.61 -9.03
CA ILE A 286 5.99 -22.76 -10.02
C ILE A 286 5.17 -23.60 -11.00
N GLY A 287 5.50 -24.89 -11.17
CA GLY A 287 4.77 -25.77 -12.07
C GLY A 287 4.90 -25.37 -13.54
N SER A 288 3.82 -25.49 -14.30
CA SER A 288 3.74 -25.07 -15.70
C SER A 288 3.68 -23.55 -15.86
N GLY A 289 4.19 -23.01 -16.96
CA GLY A 289 4.12 -21.59 -17.26
C GLY A 289 4.75 -21.24 -18.61
N PHE A 290 4.86 -19.94 -18.88
CA PHE A 290 5.58 -19.47 -20.06
C PHE A 290 7.07 -19.81 -19.97
N ASN A 291 7.64 -20.29 -21.07
CA ASN A 291 9.04 -20.70 -21.14
C ASN A 291 9.84 -19.67 -21.96
N GLN A 292 10.44 -18.67 -21.31
CA GLN A 292 11.19 -17.65 -22.06
C GLN A 292 12.43 -18.23 -22.77
N HIS A 293 13.04 -19.29 -22.22
CA HIS A 293 14.22 -19.92 -22.78
C HIS A 293 13.95 -20.61 -24.12
N GLU A 294 12.76 -21.22 -24.28
CA GLU A 294 12.36 -21.90 -25.52
C GLU A 294 11.51 -21.03 -26.44
N THR A 295 10.85 -19.99 -25.92
CA THR A 295 9.93 -19.18 -26.72
C THR A 295 10.55 -17.86 -27.17
N LEU A 296 11.15 -17.11 -26.23
CA LEU A 296 11.82 -15.83 -26.52
C LEU A 296 13.30 -16.03 -26.86
N TYR A 297 13.81 -17.26 -26.70
CA TYR A 297 15.22 -17.64 -26.82
C TYR A 297 16.13 -16.75 -25.96
N ALA A 298 15.60 -16.31 -24.81
CA ALA A 298 16.31 -15.54 -23.82
C ALA A 298 16.96 -16.49 -22.80
N ASP A 299 18.26 -16.71 -22.91
CA ASP A 299 19.01 -17.47 -21.90
C ASP A 299 19.40 -16.59 -20.71
N ALA A 300 18.38 -16.02 -20.08
CA ALA A 300 18.53 -15.03 -19.02
C ALA A 300 19.31 -15.57 -17.80
N LYS A 301 19.20 -16.87 -17.54
CA LYS A 301 19.99 -17.57 -16.54
C LYS A 301 21.48 -17.52 -16.85
N LEU A 302 21.87 -17.83 -18.10
CA LEU A 302 23.26 -17.78 -18.52
C LEU A 302 23.84 -16.37 -18.35
N TRP A 303 23.12 -15.33 -18.79
CA TRP A 303 23.60 -13.94 -18.73
C TRP A 303 23.87 -13.51 -17.29
N LEU A 304 22.97 -13.85 -16.36
CA LEU A 304 23.13 -13.60 -14.93
C LEU A 304 24.30 -14.42 -14.33
N ASN A 305 24.35 -15.73 -14.61
CA ASN A 305 25.41 -16.63 -14.12
C ASN A 305 26.81 -16.21 -14.61
N LYS A 306 26.91 -15.69 -15.84
CA LYS A 306 28.17 -15.20 -16.42
C LYS A 306 28.51 -13.77 -15.99
N GLY A 307 27.51 -13.00 -15.55
CA GLY A 307 27.66 -11.62 -15.13
C GLY A 307 27.82 -10.65 -16.29
N TRP A 308 27.20 -10.94 -17.44
CA TRP A 308 27.14 -10.08 -18.63
C TRP A 308 26.11 -8.94 -18.49
N ILE A 309 25.94 -8.47 -17.26
CA ILE A 309 25.02 -7.44 -16.79
C ILE A 309 25.56 -6.89 -15.46
N ASP A 310 25.14 -5.69 -15.12
CA ASP A 310 25.40 -5.05 -13.82
C ASP A 310 24.18 -5.17 -12.90
N TYR A 311 22.97 -5.18 -13.47
CA TYR A 311 21.75 -5.50 -12.74
C TYR A 311 20.79 -6.40 -13.52
N TYR A 312 20.04 -7.21 -12.80
CA TYR A 312 19.03 -8.11 -13.33
C TYR A 312 17.67 -7.78 -12.73
N SER A 313 16.65 -7.68 -13.58
CA SER A 313 15.32 -7.21 -13.20
C SER A 313 14.23 -8.14 -13.70
N PRO A 314 14.14 -9.39 -13.21
CA PRO A 314 13.12 -10.31 -13.68
C PRO A 314 11.73 -9.72 -13.45
N GLN A 315 10.85 -9.81 -14.45
CA GLN A 315 9.49 -9.29 -14.40
C GLN A 315 8.60 -10.20 -13.52
N LEU A 316 8.66 -9.98 -12.21
CA LEU A 316 7.90 -10.74 -11.21
C LEU A 316 6.54 -10.07 -10.98
N TYR A 317 5.69 -10.10 -12.00
CA TYR A 317 4.42 -9.34 -12.04
C TYR A 317 3.25 -10.04 -11.34
N TRP A 318 3.54 -10.98 -10.46
CA TRP A 318 2.52 -11.77 -9.76
C TRP A 318 2.51 -11.44 -8.27
N PRO A 319 1.35 -11.53 -7.60
CA PRO A 319 1.25 -11.30 -6.17
C PRO A 319 2.06 -12.30 -5.34
N ILE A 320 2.42 -11.88 -4.13
CA ILE A 320 3.13 -12.72 -3.15
C ILE A 320 2.37 -14.02 -2.86
N ASN A 321 1.04 -13.94 -2.75
CA ASN A 321 0.18 -15.07 -2.39
C ASN A 321 -0.32 -15.91 -3.57
N GLN A 322 0.11 -15.61 -4.81
CA GLN A 322 -0.23 -16.42 -5.98
C GLN A 322 0.73 -17.62 -6.08
N ILE A 323 0.37 -18.74 -5.43
CA ILE A 323 1.25 -19.91 -5.25
C ILE A 323 1.96 -20.34 -6.55
N ALA A 324 1.22 -20.43 -7.65
CA ALA A 324 1.76 -20.90 -8.93
C ALA A 324 2.82 -19.97 -9.55
N GLN A 325 2.87 -18.68 -9.17
CA GLN A 325 3.86 -17.71 -9.65
C GLN A 325 4.33 -16.79 -8.51
N SER A 326 4.52 -17.35 -7.32
CA SER A 326 4.71 -16.55 -6.11
C SER A 326 5.95 -15.66 -6.21
N PHE A 327 5.75 -14.34 -6.04
CA PHE A 327 6.83 -13.34 -6.05
C PHE A 327 8.05 -13.72 -5.19
N PRO A 328 7.93 -14.02 -3.87
CA PRO A 328 9.09 -14.35 -3.04
C PRO A 328 9.79 -15.64 -3.49
N VAL A 329 9.05 -16.62 -4.03
CA VAL A 329 9.61 -17.90 -4.48
C VAL A 329 10.46 -17.69 -5.73
N LEU A 330 9.96 -16.94 -6.70
CA LEU A 330 10.71 -16.59 -7.91
C LEU A 330 11.91 -15.69 -7.58
N LEU A 331 11.74 -14.71 -6.70
CA LEU A 331 12.84 -13.84 -6.26
C LEU A 331 13.94 -14.64 -5.57
N GLY A 332 13.58 -15.58 -4.69
CA GLY A 332 14.53 -16.49 -4.06
C GLY A 332 15.29 -17.34 -5.06
N TRP A 333 14.61 -17.88 -6.08
CA TRP A 333 15.26 -18.67 -7.12
C TRP A 333 16.26 -17.84 -7.95
N TRP A 334 15.86 -16.64 -8.40
CA TRP A 334 16.77 -15.76 -9.14
C TRP A 334 17.97 -15.29 -8.31
N LYS A 335 17.78 -15.11 -7.00
CA LYS A 335 18.89 -14.82 -6.08
C LYS A 335 19.91 -15.96 -6.07
N ASP A 336 19.45 -17.21 -6.02
CA ASP A 336 20.34 -18.38 -6.00
C ASP A 336 21.09 -18.54 -7.34
N GLU A 337 20.48 -18.10 -8.44
CA GLU A 337 21.12 -18.07 -9.76
C GLU A 337 22.07 -16.88 -9.97
N ASN A 338 22.21 -15.97 -9.01
CA ASN A 338 23.10 -14.83 -9.11
C ASN A 338 24.55 -15.15 -8.67
N LEU A 339 25.23 -15.99 -9.45
CA LEU A 339 26.57 -16.51 -9.13
C LEU A 339 27.68 -15.45 -9.10
N LYS A 340 27.42 -14.25 -9.65
CA LYS A 340 28.39 -13.14 -9.74
C LYS A 340 28.07 -11.98 -8.79
N GLY A 341 27.04 -12.11 -7.96
CA GLY A 341 26.63 -11.06 -7.02
C GLY A 341 26.32 -9.73 -7.72
N ARG A 342 25.69 -9.79 -8.90
CA ARG A 342 25.16 -8.60 -9.58
C ARG A 342 23.97 -8.04 -8.82
N HIS A 343 23.56 -6.82 -9.12
CA HIS A 343 22.33 -6.32 -8.54
C HIS A 343 21.13 -7.14 -9.03
N LEU A 344 20.19 -7.44 -8.13
CA LEU A 344 18.94 -8.13 -8.45
C LEU A 344 17.79 -7.24 -7.97
N TRP A 345 17.15 -6.54 -8.90
CA TRP A 345 16.10 -5.56 -8.62
C TRP A 345 14.85 -5.94 -9.42
N PRO A 346 13.97 -6.80 -8.87
CA PRO A 346 12.85 -7.34 -9.62
C PRO A 346 11.91 -6.24 -10.13
N GLY A 347 11.37 -6.46 -11.32
CA GLY A 347 10.26 -5.68 -11.84
C GLY A 347 8.97 -6.09 -11.15
N ILE A 348 8.23 -5.14 -10.59
CA ILE A 348 6.93 -5.35 -9.96
C ILE A 348 5.83 -4.64 -10.73
N ASN A 349 4.70 -5.30 -10.95
CA ASN A 349 3.56 -4.67 -11.62
C ASN A 349 2.57 -4.14 -10.60
N ILE A 350 2.54 -2.82 -10.47
CA ILE A 350 1.71 -2.11 -9.49
C ILE A 350 0.32 -1.73 -10.03
N GLY A 351 0.01 -2.12 -11.27
CA GLY A 351 -1.27 -1.85 -11.93
C GLY A 351 -2.24 -3.03 -12.00
N LEU A 352 -1.79 -4.27 -11.73
CA LEU A 352 -2.65 -5.47 -11.84
C LEU A 352 -3.50 -5.73 -10.59
N SER A 353 -3.05 -5.28 -9.43
CA SER A 353 -3.83 -5.42 -8.20
C SER A 353 -5.01 -4.45 -8.18
N PRO A 354 -6.19 -4.85 -7.68
CA PRO A 354 -7.30 -3.92 -7.43
C PRO A 354 -6.83 -2.73 -6.59
N ALA A 355 -7.36 -1.53 -6.86
CA ALA A 355 -6.92 -0.30 -6.20
C ALA A 355 -6.98 -0.38 -4.65
N SER A 356 -7.92 -1.14 -4.09
CA SER A 356 -8.06 -1.36 -2.65
C SER A 356 -6.92 -2.16 -2.00
N ARG A 357 -6.09 -2.86 -2.80
CA ARG A 357 -4.99 -3.71 -2.33
C ARG A 357 -3.63 -3.37 -2.94
N ALA A 358 -3.60 -2.52 -3.96
CA ALA A 358 -2.38 -2.20 -4.70
C ALA A 358 -1.28 -1.62 -3.79
N ALA A 359 -1.65 -0.77 -2.83
CA ALA A 359 -0.70 -0.22 -1.86
C ALA A 359 -0.06 -1.29 -0.99
N ASP A 360 -0.87 -2.14 -0.35
CA ASP A 360 -0.38 -3.21 0.52
C ASP A 360 0.48 -4.21 -0.23
N GLU A 361 0.06 -4.65 -1.42
CA GLU A 361 0.85 -5.58 -2.23
C GLU A 361 2.19 -4.97 -2.65
N THR A 362 2.20 -3.71 -3.09
CA THR A 362 3.43 -3.00 -3.46
C THR A 362 4.39 -2.89 -2.28
N ILE A 363 3.89 -2.47 -1.11
CA ILE A 363 4.70 -2.39 0.12
C ILE A 363 5.23 -3.76 0.50
N ASN A 364 4.39 -4.79 0.47
CA ASN A 364 4.80 -6.15 0.82
C ASN A 364 5.91 -6.66 -0.09
N GLN A 365 5.84 -6.42 -1.41
CA GLN A 365 6.89 -6.84 -2.35
C GLN A 365 8.21 -6.09 -2.13
N ILE A 366 8.15 -4.79 -1.82
CA ILE A 366 9.33 -4.00 -1.42
C ILE A 366 9.95 -4.59 -0.15
N MET A 367 9.13 -4.88 0.87
CA MET A 367 9.61 -5.43 2.15
C MET A 367 10.18 -6.84 2.02
N VAL A 368 9.56 -7.70 1.20
CA VAL A 368 10.10 -9.02 0.84
C VAL A 368 11.46 -8.88 0.17
N THR A 369 11.60 -7.94 -0.76
CA THR A 369 12.86 -7.70 -1.46
C THR A 369 13.97 -7.26 -0.49
N ARG A 370 13.66 -6.35 0.44
CA ARG A 370 14.60 -5.96 1.52
C ARG A 370 15.02 -7.14 2.39
N GLY A 371 14.10 -8.04 2.70
CA GLY A 371 14.37 -9.24 3.49
C GLY A 371 15.23 -10.27 2.76
N LEU A 372 14.97 -10.51 1.48
CA LEU A 372 15.69 -11.52 0.68
C LEU A 372 17.03 -11.02 0.15
N LEU A 373 17.17 -9.72 -0.10
CA LEU A 373 18.33 -9.07 -0.73
C LEU A 373 18.93 -7.92 0.11
N PRO A 374 19.32 -8.15 1.38
CA PRO A 374 19.72 -7.07 2.29
C PRO A 374 20.99 -6.31 1.86
N GLY A 375 21.85 -6.91 1.02
CA GLY A 375 23.08 -6.27 0.53
C GLY A 375 22.87 -5.32 -0.66
N SER A 376 21.73 -5.43 -1.36
CA SER A 376 21.40 -4.59 -2.50
C SER A 376 19.88 -4.61 -2.74
N PRO A 377 19.09 -4.06 -1.81
CA PRO A 377 17.65 -4.01 -1.98
C PRO A 377 17.29 -3.08 -3.14
N GLY A 378 16.16 -3.32 -3.78
CA GLY A 378 15.61 -2.43 -4.79
C GLY A 378 14.60 -3.10 -5.70
N VAL A 379 13.73 -2.31 -6.30
CA VAL A 379 12.69 -2.77 -7.23
C VAL A 379 12.51 -1.77 -8.37
N ILE A 380 11.95 -2.24 -9.48
CA ILE A 380 11.53 -1.38 -10.60
C ILE A 380 10.02 -1.48 -10.76
N HIS A 381 9.33 -0.34 -10.75
CA HIS A 381 7.87 -0.29 -10.82
C HIS A 381 7.41 -0.27 -12.28
N TRP A 382 6.67 -1.30 -12.67
CA TRP A 382 5.93 -1.35 -13.92
C TRP A 382 4.51 -0.84 -13.71
N SER A 383 4.16 0.33 -14.23
CA SER A 383 5.03 1.39 -14.75
C SER A 383 4.87 2.65 -13.90
N ILE A 384 5.36 3.80 -14.37
CA ILE A 384 5.03 5.08 -13.71
C ILE A 384 3.53 5.41 -13.76
N GLY A 385 2.77 4.83 -14.70
CA GLY A 385 1.35 5.15 -14.92
C GLY A 385 0.45 4.97 -13.69
N PRO A 386 0.47 3.81 -13.01
CA PRO A 386 -0.25 3.63 -11.74
C PRO A 386 0.18 4.59 -10.62
N LEU A 387 1.45 5.01 -10.56
CA LEU A 387 1.89 6.04 -9.61
C LEU A 387 1.19 7.37 -9.93
N VAL A 388 1.15 7.78 -11.20
CA VAL A 388 0.49 9.03 -11.60
C VAL A 388 -1.01 9.02 -11.30
N ARG A 389 -1.69 7.89 -11.56
CA ARG A 389 -3.17 7.81 -11.47
C ARG A 389 -3.70 7.50 -10.07
N THR A 390 -2.85 7.12 -9.12
CA THR A 390 -3.30 6.66 -7.80
C THR A 390 -2.53 7.35 -6.67
N PRO A 391 -2.92 8.56 -6.25
CA PRO A 391 -2.24 9.31 -5.20
C PRO A 391 -2.09 8.55 -3.88
N GLY A 392 -3.08 7.72 -3.51
CA GLY A 392 -3.02 6.88 -2.32
C GLY A 392 -1.91 5.84 -2.36
N LEU A 393 -1.63 5.25 -3.54
CA LEU A 393 -0.53 4.29 -3.74
C LEU A 393 0.83 5.00 -3.58
N VAL A 394 1.01 6.13 -4.26
CA VAL A 394 2.25 6.91 -4.17
C VAL A 394 2.51 7.34 -2.74
N ARG A 395 1.49 7.86 -2.06
CA ARG A 395 1.58 8.26 -0.66
C ARG A 395 1.92 7.09 0.25
N ALA A 396 1.31 5.91 0.05
CA ALA A 396 1.60 4.74 0.87
C ALA A 396 3.07 4.29 0.74
N VAL A 397 3.62 4.34 -0.48
CA VAL A 397 5.04 4.03 -0.73
C VAL A 397 5.95 5.12 -0.13
N ALA A 398 5.64 6.40 -0.34
CA ALA A 398 6.43 7.54 0.11
C ALA A 398 6.40 7.71 1.64
N ASP A 399 5.25 7.58 2.30
CA ASP A 399 5.12 7.67 3.77
C ASP A 399 5.63 6.39 4.45
N GLY A 400 5.66 5.26 3.73
CA GLY A 400 6.09 3.95 4.20
C GLY A 400 7.54 3.62 3.83
N PRO A 401 7.78 2.64 2.94
CA PRO A 401 9.13 2.14 2.67
C PRO A 401 10.08 3.21 2.12
N TYR A 402 9.62 4.22 1.37
CA TYR A 402 10.47 5.24 0.75
C TYR A 402 10.52 6.56 1.53
N ARG A 403 10.19 6.54 2.82
CA ARG A 403 10.16 7.75 3.66
C ARG A 403 11.47 8.53 3.71
N ARG A 404 12.60 7.85 3.55
CA ARG A 404 13.94 8.47 3.56
C ARG A 404 14.59 8.36 2.18
N PRO A 405 15.31 9.38 1.72
CA PRO A 405 16.06 9.29 0.47
C PRO A 405 17.14 8.22 0.59
N ALA A 406 17.44 7.53 -0.51
CA ALA A 406 18.44 6.47 -0.55
C ALA A 406 19.38 6.62 -1.75
N LEU A 407 20.63 6.24 -1.55
CA LEU A 407 21.60 6.10 -2.64
C LEU A 407 21.33 4.81 -3.42
N VAL A 408 21.73 4.78 -4.69
CA VAL A 408 21.80 3.54 -5.44
C VAL A 408 22.92 2.65 -4.86
N PRO A 409 22.71 1.33 -4.71
CA PRO A 409 23.77 0.41 -4.28
C PRO A 409 25.01 0.48 -5.20
N PRO A 410 26.24 0.37 -4.64
CA PRO A 410 27.48 0.47 -5.41
C PRO A 410 27.74 -0.78 -6.26
N MET A 411 28.62 -0.68 -7.24
CA MET A 411 29.09 -1.80 -8.09
C MET A 411 30.48 -2.31 -7.69
N PRO A 412 30.62 -3.02 -6.55
CA PRO A 412 31.92 -3.43 -6.01
C PRO A 412 32.67 -4.46 -6.87
N TRP A 413 32.07 -4.97 -7.96
CA TRP A 413 32.76 -5.84 -8.92
C TRP A 413 33.49 -5.07 -10.03
N LEU A 414 33.22 -3.77 -10.18
CA LEU A 414 33.92 -2.90 -11.13
C LEU A 414 34.93 -2.02 -10.41
N ASP A 415 34.51 -1.34 -9.35
CA ASP A 415 35.38 -0.52 -8.51
C ASP A 415 34.92 -0.54 -7.05
N ARG A 416 35.89 -0.54 -6.13
CA ARG A 416 35.71 -0.47 -4.67
C ARG A 416 36.43 0.71 -4.04
N LYS A 417 37.15 1.50 -4.83
CA LYS A 417 37.96 2.61 -4.34
C LYS A 417 37.02 3.80 -4.12
N ALA A 418 36.90 4.21 -2.87
CA ALA A 418 36.17 5.42 -2.54
C ALA A 418 36.85 6.67 -3.17
N PRO A 419 36.07 7.66 -3.66
CA PRO A 419 36.61 8.93 -4.10
C PRO A 419 37.21 9.73 -2.93
N ALA A 420 37.95 10.78 -3.25
CA ALA A 420 38.44 11.71 -2.23
C ALA A 420 37.26 12.40 -1.51
N PRO A 421 37.39 12.75 -0.22
CA PRO A 421 36.37 13.55 0.43
C PRO A 421 36.34 14.97 -0.18
N PRO A 422 35.16 15.61 -0.28
CA PRO A 422 35.07 16.98 -0.75
C PRO A 422 35.71 17.96 0.25
N VAL A 423 36.19 19.09 -0.28
CA VAL A 423 36.62 20.23 0.54
C VAL A 423 35.41 21.09 0.82
N VAL A 424 34.95 21.08 2.08
CA VAL A 424 33.73 21.78 2.52
C VAL A 424 34.09 23.10 3.20
N SER A 425 33.37 24.16 2.83
CA SER A 425 33.34 25.43 3.55
C SER A 425 31.94 25.69 4.09
N ARG A 426 31.85 26.42 5.21
CA ARG A 426 30.58 26.68 5.89
C ARG A 426 30.50 28.13 6.38
N LYS A 427 29.29 28.69 6.34
CA LYS A 427 29.01 30.05 6.80
C LYS A 427 27.64 30.09 7.48
N ALA A 428 27.58 30.64 8.68
CA ALA A 428 26.32 30.93 9.34
C ALA A 428 25.75 32.27 8.83
N GLU A 429 24.51 32.26 8.35
CA GLU A 429 23.79 33.45 7.91
C GLU A 429 22.27 33.27 8.07
N ASN A 430 21.59 34.30 8.56
CA ASN A 430 20.11 34.36 8.67
C ASN A 430 19.47 33.12 9.33
N GLY A 431 20.06 32.59 10.40
CA GLY A 431 19.53 31.40 11.09
C GLY A 431 19.69 30.09 10.31
N THR A 432 20.59 30.06 9.33
CA THR A 432 20.94 28.86 8.54
C THR A 432 22.45 28.68 8.47
N LEU A 433 22.90 27.43 8.35
CA LEU A 433 24.26 27.06 8.01
C LEU A 433 24.33 26.77 6.51
N LYS A 434 24.92 27.70 5.75
CA LYS A 434 25.23 27.48 4.34
C LYS A 434 26.50 26.65 4.22
N LEU A 435 26.41 25.53 3.52
CA LEU A 435 27.52 24.65 3.16
C LEU A 435 27.83 24.83 1.67
N THR A 436 29.10 24.90 1.32
CA THR A 436 29.58 24.87 -0.07
C THR A 436 30.75 23.91 -0.16
N TRP A 437 30.91 23.22 -1.29
CA TRP A 437 31.98 22.23 -1.43
C TRP A 437 32.59 22.20 -2.83
N THR A 438 33.83 21.72 -2.88
CA THR A 438 34.59 21.45 -4.11
C THR A 438 35.24 20.08 -4.04
N HIS A 439 35.59 19.50 -5.18
CA HIS A 439 36.27 18.20 -5.26
C HIS A 439 37.38 18.24 -6.31
N PRO A 440 38.51 17.56 -6.08
CA PRO A 440 39.64 17.55 -7.02
C PRO A 440 39.32 16.92 -8.38
N ASP A 441 38.33 16.02 -8.44
CA ASP A 441 37.87 15.36 -9.66
C ASP A 441 36.34 15.35 -9.73
N PRO A 442 35.69 16.47 -10.11
CA PRO A 442 34.23 16.56 -10.09
C PRO A 442 33.56 15.72 -11.20
N ALA A 443 34.28 15.35 -12.25
CA ALA A 443 33.73 14.56 -13.36
C ALA A 443 33.42 13.11 -12.95
N ASP A 444 34.18 12.58 -11.99
CA ASP A 444 33.99 11.24 -11.41
C ASP A 444 32.81 11.15 -10.43
N ILE A 445 32.32 12.30 -9.95
CA ILE A 445 31.27 12.36 -8.93
C ILE A 445 29.87 12.32 -9.57
N GLY A 446 29.08 11.33 -9.19
CA GLY A 446 27.68 11.20 -9.60
C GLY A 446 26.70 11.86 -8.63
N ARG A 447 26.99 11.84 -7.33
CA ARG A 447 26.10 12.38 -6.27
C ARG A 447 26.88 12.99 -5.11
N TRP A 448 26.23 13.90 -4.40
CA TRP A 448 26.69 14.41 -3.10
C TRP A 448 25.70 14.02 -2.01
N VAL A 449 26.22 13.77 -0.80
CA VAL A 449 25.37 13.58 0.38
C VAL A 449 25.72 14.60 1.43
N VAL A 450 24.72 15.38 1.86
CA VAL A 450 24.84 16.29 3.01
C VAL A 450 24.20 15.60 4.20
N TYR A 451 25.03 15.20 5.16
CA TYR A 451 24.58 14.65 6.43
C TYR A 451 24.44 15.77 7.46
N TYR A 452 23.36 15.74 8.23
CA TYR A 452 23.11 16.73 9.28
C TYR A 452 22.41 16.12 10.48
N LYS A 453 22.75 16.62 11.66
CA LYS A 453 22.30 16.05 12.93
C LYS A 453 21.58 17.09 13.78
N TYR A 454 20.36 16.77 14.17
CA TYR A 454 19.63 17.46 15.22
C TYR A 454 19.44 16.50 16.39
N GLY A 455 19.92 16.86 17.58
CA GLY A 455 19.86 16.00 18.76
C GLY A 455 20.65 14.71 18.55
N THR A 456 19.98 13.55 18.57
CA THR A 456 20.64 12.24 18.41
C THR A 456 20.50 11.65 17.01
N GLN A 457 19.72 12.27 16.11
CA GLN A 457 19.38 11.68 14.82
C GLN A 457 20.15 12.34 13.67
N TRP A 458 20.87 11.52 12.92
CA TRP A 458 21.40 11.88 11.61
C TRP A 458 20.31 11.81 10.54
N ASN A 459 20.28 12.81 9.68
CA ASN A 459 19.45 12.92 8.50
C ASN A 459 20.33 13.26 7.30
N GLN A 460 19.75 13.28 6.11
CA GLN A 460 20.51 13.52 4.88
C GLN A 460 19.70 14.17 3.77
N HIS A 461 20.39 14.97 2.96
CA HIS A 461 19.98 15.33 1.62
C HIS A 461 20.91 14.65 0.61
N ILE A 462 20.35 14.13 -0.49
CA ILE A 462 21.10 13.54 -1.59
C ILE A 462 20.91 14.45 -2.80
N HIS A 463 22.01 14.90 -3.38
CA HIS A 463 22.02 15.86 -4.49
C HIS A 463 22.66 15.27 -5.74
N GLY A 464 22.26 15.79 -6.90
CA GLY A 464 22.92 15.54 -8.18
C GLY A 464 24.33 16.12 -8.24
N SER A 465 25.14 15.63 -9.19
CA SER A 465 26.56 16.02 -9.35
C SER A 465 26.77 17.53 -9.55
N ALA A 466 25.82 18.23 -10.17
CA ALA A 466 25.90 19.67 -10.43
C ALA A 466 25.71 20.55 -9.19
N THR A 467 25.13 20.03 -8.10
CA THR A 467 24.87 20.79 -6.87
C THR A 467 26.14 20.87 -6.03
N THR A 468 26.57 22.08 -5.67
CA THR A 468 27.79 22.32 -4.87
C THR A 468 27.55 23.10 -3.59
N GLU A 469 26.29 23.33 -3.25
CA GLU A 469 25.87 24.00 -2.03
C GLU A 469 24.57 23.46 -1.47
N ASP A 470 24.39 23.61 -0.15
CA ASP A 470 23.16 23.28 0.58
C ASP A 470 23.03 24.23 1.79
N SER A 471 21.82 24.42 2.30
CA SER A 471 21.54 25.27 3.46
C SER A 471 20.68 24.55 4.46
N LEU A 472 21.16 24.46 5.69
CA LEU A 472 20.49 23.76 6.78
C LEU A 472 20.00 24.78 7.82
N PRO A 473 18.75 24.68 8.31
CA PRO A 473 18.32 25.51 9.43
C PRO A 473 19.23 25.36 10.64
N ALA A 474 19.45 26.43 11.40
CA ALA A 474 20.16 26.35 12.67
C ALA A 474 19.37 25.55 13.72
N PHE A 475 18.04 25.56 13.60
CA PHE A 475 17.11 24.92 14.53
C PHE A 475 16.00 24.19 13.80
N THR A 476 15.61 23.04 14.34
CA THR A 476 14.37 22.36 13.97
C THR A 476 13.46 22.21 15.17
N LEU A 477 12.16 22.02 14.98
CA LEU A 477 11.24 21.77 16.08
C LEU A 477 11.58 20.44 16.78
N ASN A 478 11.55 20.42 18.10
CA ASN A 478 11.68 19.22 18.91
C ASN A 478 10.37 18.41 18.88
N ARG A 479 10.04 17.87 17.69
CA ARG A 479 8.75 17.23 17.42
C ARG A 479 8.45 16.07 18.37
N THR A 480 9.46 15.35 18.85
CA THR A 480 9.26 14.24 19.81
C THR A 480 8.78 14.74 21.16
N TYR A 481 9.34 15.83 21.66
CA TYR A 481 8.88 16.47 22.90
C TYR A 481 7.51 17.13 22.71
N LEU A 482 7.35 17.90 21.64
CA LEU A 482 6.13 18.66 21.36
C LEU A 482 4.91 17.76 21.07
N ALA A 483 5.09 16.59 20.44
CA ALA A 483 4.02 15.63 20.22
C ALA A 483 3.47 15.00 21.51
N ARG A 484 4.19 15.10 22.63
CA ARG A 484 3.82 14.53 23.94
C ARG A 484 3.49 15.58 24.99
N THR A 485 3.57 16.84 24.61
CA THR A 485 3.46 17.99 25.52
C THR A 485 2.40 18.92 24.97
N SER A 486 1.49 19.41 25.80
CA SER A 486 0.50 20.41 25.40
C SER A 486 1.18 21.77 25.23
N ARG A 487 0.66 22.61 24.33
CA ARG A 487 1.27 23.93 24.00
C ARG A 487 1.58 24.78 25.23
N ASP A 488 0.67 24.80 26.21
CA ASP A 488 0.77 25.57 27.47
C ASP A 488 1.94 25.14 28.37
N LYS A 489 2.47 23.92 28.18
CA LYS A 489 3.58 23.37 28.96
C LYS A 489 4.96 23.58 28.32
N VAL A 490 5.01 24.13 27.11
CA VAL A 490 6.25 24.46 26.42
C VAL A 490 6.65 25.88 26.81
N THR A 491 7.59 26.01 27.74
CA THR A 491 7.92 27.30 28.40
C THR A 491 9.20 27.95 27.87
N GLY A 492 9.96 27.27 27.01
CA GLY A 492 11.25 27.75 26.54
C GLY A 492 11.65 27.24 25.14
N ALA A 493 12.56 27.99 24.50
CA ALA A 493 13.09 27.65 23.18
C ALA A 493 13.91 26.36 23.18
N ASP A 494 14.55 26.02 24.31
CA ASP A 494 15.29 24.77 24.55
C ASP A 494 14.38 23.53 24.55
N GLN A 495 13.10 23.73 24.87
CA GLN A 495 12.07 22.69 24.78
C GLN A 495 11.44 22.64 23.39
N ALA A 496 11.22 23.81 22.78
CA ALA A 496 10.57 23.94 21.47
C ALA A 496 11.46 23.50 20.30
N PHE A 497 12.77 23.72 20.40
CA PHE A 497 13.70 23.54 19.30
C PHE A 497 14.84 22.58 19.64
N THR A 498 15.46 22.05 18.59
CA THR A 498 16.70 21.28 18.63
C THR A 498 17.68 21.95 17.67
N ALA A 499 18.85 22.32 18.20
CA ALA A 499 19.90 22.96 17.41
C ALA A 499 20.59 21.96 16.46
N LEU A 500 21.08 22.46 15.34
CA LEU A 500 21.97 21.74 14.44
C LEU A 500 23.29 21.49 15.17
N ASP A 501 23.62 20.22 15.38
CA ASP A 501 24.77 19.79 16.19
C ASP A 501 26.01 19.51 15.33
N SER A 502 25.82 18.78 14.24
CA SER A 502 26.91 18.29 13.41
C SER A 502 26.49 18.19 11.95
N VAL A 503 27.44 18.40 11.04
CA VAL A 503 27.26 18.27 9.60
C VAL A 503 28.42 17.52 8.95
N ALA A 504 28.17 16.94 7.79
CA ALA A 504 29.18 16.32 6.93
C ALA A 504 28.75 16.41 5.47
N VAL A 505 29.70 16.43 4.55
CA VAL A 505 29.43 16.26 3.12
C VAL A 505 30.32 15.13 2.60
N SER A 506 29.74 14.19 1.85
CA SER A 506 30.47 13.13 1.16
C SER A 506 30.25 13.20 -0.35
N ALA A 507 31.23 12.72 -1.10
CA ALA A 507 31.17 12.52 -2.54
C ALA A 507 30.83 11.06 -2.83
N VAL A 508 29.97 10.81 -3.82
CA VAL A 508 29.67 9.47 -4.32
C VAL A 508 30.05 9.40 -5.79
N ASP A 509 30.97 8.51 -6.13
CA ASP A 509 31.43 8.33 -7.51
C ASP A 509 30.33 7.72 -8.40
N ARG A 510 30.58 7.66 -9.71
CA ARG A 510 29.67 7.06 -10.69
C ARG A 510 29.50 5.54 -10.54
N PHE A 511 30.33 4.86 -9.74
CA PHE A 511 30.17 3.45 -9.37
C PHE A 511 29.34 3.25 -8.09
N GLY A 512 29.03 4.34 -7.38
CA GLY A 512 28.27 4.37 -6.13
C GLY A 512 29.13 4.30 -4.86
N ASN A 513 30.47 4.31 -4.96
CA ASN A 513 31.36 4.33 -3.79
C ASN A 513 31.34 5.71 -3.15
N GLU A 514 31.24 5.74 -1.83
CA GLU A 514 31.17 6.98 -1.07
C GLU A 514 32.51 7.29 -0.40
N SER A 515 32.94 8.54 -0.50
CA SER A 515 34.14 9.05 0.17
C SER A 515 34.05 8.87 1.69
N ILE A 516 35.19 8.89 2.38
CA ILE A 516 35.21 8.95 3.84
C ILE A 516 34.40 10.15 4.34
N ILE A 517 33.49 9.92 5.28
CA ILE A 517 32.65 10.98 5.84
C ILE A 517 33.41 11.72 6.94
N ILE A 518 33.68 13.01 6.72
CA ILE A 518 34.36 13.88 7.68
C ILE A 518 33.32 14.75 8.40
N THR A 519 33.08 14.44 9.67
CA THR A 519 32.11 15.15 10.50
C THR A 519 32.66 16.46 11.04
N MET A 520 31.83 17.50 11.05
CA MET A 520 32.17 18.82 11.57
C MET A 520 31.09 19.26 12.57
N GLY A 521 31.48 19.52 13.82
CA GLY A 521 30.58 20.08 14.83
C GLY A 521 30.18 21.52 14.50
N VAL A 522 28.94 21.88 14.80
CA VAL A 522 28.34 23.20 14.57
C VAL A 522 28.25 23.92 15.91
N ASN A 523 28.97 25.03 16.02
CA ASN A 523 29.05 25.85 17.24
C ASN A 523 28.70 27.33 16.95
N GLU A 524 28.22 27.61 15.74
CA GLU A 524 27.94 28.95 15.23
C GLU A 524 26.63 29.54 15.75
N PHE A 525 25.76 28.72 16.36
CA PHE A 525 24.44 29.14 16.84
C PHE A 525 24.27 28.87 18.34
N THR A 526 23.56 29.76 19.00
CA THR A 526 23.13 29.65 20.39
C THR A 526 21.60 29.63 20.44
N LEU A 527 21.00 29.20 21.56
CA LEU A 527 19.54 29.24 21.71
C LEU A 527 18.93 30.65 21.53
N ALA A 528 19.73 31.72 21.65
CA ALA A 528 19.28 33.09 21.36
C ALA A 528 19.02 33.33 19.86
N ASP A 529 19.57 32.50 18.99
CA ASP A 529 19.40 32.55 17.53
C ASP A 529 18.19 31.69 17.07
N ALA A 530 17.47 31.05 17.99
CA ALA A 530 16.32 30.23 17.68
C ALA A 530 15.15 31.08 17.12
N PRO A 531 14.33 30.52 16.20
CA PRO A 531 13.12 31.18 15.74
C PRO A 531 12.18 31.53 16.90
N ASP A 532 11.28 32.48 16.67
CA ASP A 532 10.22 32.81 17.63
C ASP A 532 9.40 31.55 18.00
N PRO A 533 9.47 31.09 19.27
CA PRO A 533 8.75 29.90 19.71
C PRO A 533 7.25 30.03 19.54
N GLU A 534 6.68 31.22 19.71
CA GLU A 534 5.23 31.39 19.78
C GLU A 534 4.57 31.07 18.44
N LYS A 535 5.16 31.60 17.35
CA LYS A 535 4.76 31.34 15.97
C LYS A 535 5.01 29.88 15.56
N SER A 536 6.21 29.36 15.77
CA SER A 536 6.56 28.00 15.35
C SER A 536 5.77 26.92 16.08
N LEU A 537 5.47 27.13 17.37
CA LEU A 537 4.58 26.25 18.11
C LEU A 537 3.15 26.37 17.59
N ALA A 538 2.70 27.55 17.13
CA ALA A 538 1.32 27.73 16.67
C ALA A 538 1.11 26.92 15.41
N GLU A 539 2.00 27.08 14.44
CA GLU A 539 2.04 26.27 13.22
C GLU A 539 2.15 24.77 13.50
N PHE A 540 2.96 24.35 14.47
CA PHE A 540 3.09 22.94 14.83
C PHE A 540 1.81 22.34 15.43
N TYR A 541 1.22 23.00 16.43
CA TYR A 541 0.01 22.50 17.09
C TYR A 541 -1.24 22.68 16.22
N ASP A 542 -1.28 23.72 15.39
CA ASP A 542 -2.31 23.88 14.35
C ASP A 542 -2.16 22.84 13.24
N GLY A 543 -0.93 22.47 12.86
CA GLY A 543 -0.65 21.40 11.89
C GLY A 543 -0.84 19.98 12.45
N MET A 544 -0.87 19.82 13.78
CA MET A 544 -1.32 18.59 14.44
C MET A 544 -2.85 18.48 14.55
N LYS A 545 -3.60 19.50 14.13
CA LYS A 545 -5.02 19.28 13.81
C LYS A 545 -5.04 18.18 12.76
N GLN A 546 -5.77 17.10 13.09
CA GLN A 546 -5.78 15.88 12.29
C GLN A 546 -5.92 16.20 10.79
N PRO A 547 -5.32 15.38 9.89
CA PRO A 547 -5.60 15.53 8.46
C PRO A 547 -7.10 15.67 8.27
N PRO A 548 -7.58 16.56 7.38
CA PRO A 548 -9.00 16.79 7.22
C PRO A 548 -9.66 15.44 6.95
N VAL A 549 -10.31 14.90 7.97
CA VAL A 549 -11.23 13.78 7.81
C VAL A 549 -12.29 14.36 6.89
N PRO A 550 -12.54 13.77 5.71
CA PRO A 550 -13.59 14.24 4.83
C PRO A 550 -14.84 14.47 5.68
N VAL A 551 -15.39 15.68 5.64
CA VAL A 551 -16.55 16.01 6.47
C VAL A 551 -17.63 14.99 6.14
N PRO A 552 -18.00 14.11 7.09
CA PRO A 552 -18.98 13.07 6.80
C PRO A 552 -20.31 13.72 6.41
N ALA A 553 -21.05 13.09 5.51
CA ALA A 553 -22.40 13.53 5.19
C ALA A 553 -23.35 13.42 6.40
N VAL A 554 -22.98 12.60 7.39
CA VAL A 554 -23.74 12.34 8.62
C VAL A 554 -22.97 12.78 9.86
N THR A 555 -23.61 13.58 10.70
CA THR A 555 -23.11 13.91 12.04
C THR A 555 -23.74 12.98 13.08
N PRO A 556 -22.97 12.13 13.79
CA PRO A 556 -23.49 11.17 14.75
C PRO A 556 -23.98 11.86 16.04
N GLY A 557 -24.80 11.16 16.83
CA GLY A 557 -25.44 11.72 18.02
C GLY A 557 -24.48 12.31 19.07
N ILE A 558 -23.26 11.79 19.22
CA ILE A 558 -22.26 12.35 20.15
C ILE A 558 -21.86 13.77 19.78
N ASN A 559 -21.68 14.07 18.49
CA ASN A 559 -21.35 15.40 18.02
C ASN A 559 -22.54 16.35 18.23
N VAL A 560 -23.75 15.92 17.86
CA VAL A 560 -24.97 16.71 18.04
C VAL A 560 -25.25 17.01 19.52
N LEU A 561 -25.00 16.05 20.42
CA LEU A 561 -25.17 16.24 21.87
C LEU A 561 -24.32 17.41 22.38
N LEU A 562 -23.03 17.41 22.02
CA LEU A 562 -22.09 18.43 22.51
C LEU A 562 -22.35 19.80 21.89
N ASP A 563 -22.73 19.82 20.62
CA ASP A 563 -22.93 21.06 19.87
C ASP A 563 -24.26 21.75 20.23
N GLU A 564 -25.32 20.98 20.49
CA GLU A 564 -26.68 21.54 20.61
C GLU A 564 -27.37 21.28 21.93
N TYR A 565 -26.97 20.24 22.67
CA TYR A 565 -27.64 19.83 23.90
C TYR A 565 -26.69 19.55 25.09
N PRO A 566 -25.61 20.34 25.30
CA PRO A 566 -24.62 20.05 26.34
C PRO A 566 -25.23 20.07 27.75
N ASP A 567 -26.25 20.91 27.99
CA ASP A 567 -26.96 21.04 29.27
C ASP A 567 -27.61 19.72 29.74
N LEU A 568 -27.82 18.76 28.84
CA LEU A 568 -28.32 17.44 29.21
C LEU A 568 -27.33 16.65 30.07
N ILE A 569 -26.03 16.95 29.99
CA ILE A 569 -24.95 16.21 30.68
C ILE A 569 -24.03 17.09 31.53
N MET A 570 -24.00 18.41 31.31
CA MET A 570 -23.15 19.33 32.06
C MET A 570 -23.48 19.35 33.56
N GLY A 571 -22.45 19.24 34.40
CA GLY A 571 -22.58 19.23 35.86
C GLY A 571 -23.20 17.95 36.45
N LYS A 572 -23.54 16.96 35.62
CA LYS A 572 -24.12 15.68 36.05
C LYS A 572 -23.07 14.57 36.09
N ARG A 573 -23.27 13.58 36.96
CA ARG A 573 -22.52 12.32 36.96
C ARG A 573 -22.99 11.45 35.80
N VAL A 574 -22.18 11.31 34.77
CA VAL A 574 -22.54 10.62 33.53
C VAL A 574 -22.08 9.16 33.59
N GLY A 575 -23.01 8.23 33.31
CA GLY A 575 -22.72 6.86 32.94
C GLY A 575 -22.75 6.67 31.43
N LEU A 576 -21.86 5.85 30.87
CA LEU A 576 -21.80 5.61 29.42
C LEU A 576 -21.76 4.12 29.09
N ILE A 577 -22.76 3.66 28.34
CA ILE A 577 -22.77 2.34 27.69
C ILE A 577 -22.14 2.48 26.31
N THR A 578 -21.00 1.84 26.08
CA THR A 578 -20.23 2.04 24.85
C THR A 578 -19.29 0.88 24.50
N ASN A 579 -18.68 0.95 23.32
CA ASN A 579 -17.66 0.04 22.82
C ASN A 579 -16.74 0.78 21.81
N PRO A 580 -15.74 0.12 21.17
CA PRO A 580 -14.83 0.79 20.26
C PRO A 580 -15.47 1.46 19.05
N SER A 581 -16.66 1.02 18.62
CA SER A 581 -17.33 1.58 17.45
C SER A 581 -17.89 3.00 17.68
N ALA A 582 -17.98 3.40 18.94
CA ALA A 582 -18.49 4.70 19.34
C ALA A 582 -17.40 5.76 19.26
N VAL A 583 -17.26 6.35 18.06
CA VAL A 583 -16.36 7.46 17.79
C VAL A 583 -17.10 8.68 17.25
N GLY A 584 -16.57 9.87 17.50
CA GLY A 584 -17.00 11.11 16.84
C GLY A 584 -16.47 11.23 15.42
N ILE A 585 -16.84 12.31 14.72
CA ILE A 585 -16.34 12.60 13.36
C ILE A 585 -14.80 12.74 13.27
N ASP A 586 -14.13 12.98 14.39
CA ASP A 586 -12.68 13.12 14.54
C ASP A 586 -11.98 11.81 14.98
N MET A 587 -12.70 10.69 14.91
CA MET A 587 -12.24 9.34 15.27
C MET A 587 -11.85 9.17 16.75
N ARG A 588 -12.10 10.15 17.62
CA ARG A 588 -11.93 9.97 19.07
C ARG A 588 -13.08 9.15 19.63
N SER A 589 -12.79 8.25 20.56
CA SER A 589 -13.82 7.48 21.27
C SER A 589 -14.73 8.42 22.06
N THR A 590 -16.02 8.11 22.12
CA THR A 590 -16.98 8.81 22.97
C THR A 590 -16.56 8.85 24.44
N VAL A 591 -15.84 7.83 24.93
CA VAL A 591 -15.22 7.83 26.27
C VAL A 591 -14.27 9.02 26.42
N ASP A 592 -13.35 9.16 25.48
CA ASP A 592 -12.28 10.16 25.54
C ASP A 592 -12.80 11.56 25.23
N ILE A 593 -13.80 11.67 24.35
CA ILE A 593 -14.51 12.92 24.07
C ILE A 593 -15.18 13.45 25.34
N LEU A 594 -15.99 12.62 26.02
CA LEU A 594 -16.72 13.04 27.21
C LEU A 594 -15.77 13.29 28.39
N ALA A 595 -14.77 12.44 28.61
CA ALA A 595 -13.78 12.62 29.68
C ALA A 595 -12.95 13.90 29.49
N ALA A 596 -12.71 14.33 28.24
CA ALA A 596 -11.97 15.55 27.94
C ALA A 596 -12.84 16.81 27.86
N THR A 597 -14.18 16.69 27.90
CA THR A 597 -15.08 17.83 27.75
C THR A 597 -15.23 18.58 29.09
N PRO A 598 -14.80 19.86 29.19
CA PRO A 598 -14.92 20.61 30.43
C PRO A 598 -16.38 20.69 30.90
N GLY A 599 -16.61 20.44 32.19
CA GLY A 599 -17.95 20.47 32.79
C GLY A 599 -18.74 19.17 32.70
N VAL A 600 -18.27 18.17 31.96
CA VAL A 600 -18.82 16.81 31.93
C VAL A 600 -18.11 15.95 32.98
N ASN A 601 -18.87 15.30 33.86
CA ASN A 601 -18.33 14.42 34.89
C ASN A 601 -18.63 12.95 34.55
N LEU A 602 -17.81 12.32 33.71
CA LEU A 602 -17.95 10.91 33.35
C LEU A 602 -17.41 10.01 34.49
N VAL A 603 -18.29 9.24 35.13
CA VAL A 603 -17.95 8.50 36.37
C VAL A 603 -18.09 6.98 36.27
N ALA A 604 -18.76 6.46 35.24
CA ALA A 604 -18.95 5.02 35.07
C ALA A 604 -19.04 4.63 33.59
N LEU A 605 -18.36 3.54 33.22
CA LEU A 605 -18.40 2.93 31.89
C LEU A 605 -19.08 1.57 31.96
N PHE A 606 -19.88 1.25 30.95
CA PHE A 606 -20.62 0.00 30.87
C PHE A 606 -20.33 -0.68 29.52
N GLY A 607 -19.71 -1.85 29.57
CA GLY A 607 -19.39 -2.64 28.38
C GLY A 607 -20.48 -3.67 28.09
N ALA A 608 -21.03 -3.64 26.87
CA ALA A 608 -21.86 -4.73 26.35
C ALA A 608 -20.99 -5.94 25.93
N GLU A 609 -21.49 -6.78 25.03
CA GLU A 609 -20.67 -7.84 24.41
C GLU A 609 -19.36 -7.24 23.82
N HIS A 610 -18.22 -7.91 23.99
CA HIS A 610 -16.88 -7.45 23.59
C HIS A 610 -16.28 -6.25 24.36
N GLY A 611 -16.99 -5.67 25.34
CA GLY A 611 -16.45 -4.68 26.27
C GLY A 611 -16.19 -3.28 25.69
N VAL A 612 -15.70 -2.36 26.53
CA VAL A 612 -15.59 -0.92 26.22
C VAL A 612 -14.46 -0.59 25.24
N ARG A 613 -13.27 -1.19 25.43
CA ARG A 613 -12.08 -0.95 24.57
C ARG A 613 -11.76 -2.11 23.61
N GLY A 614 -12.64 -3.11 23.50
CA GLY A 614 -12.51 -4.21 22.53
C GLY A 614 -11.38 -5.21 22.80
N ALA A 615 -10.66 -5.09 23.92
CA ALA A 615 -9.49 -5.91 24.23
C ALA A 615 -9.80 -7.38 24.56
N GLN A 616 -11.07 -7.75 24.83
CA GLN A 616 -11.44 -9.10 25.28
C GLN A 616 -12.81 -9.54 24.72
N HIS A 617 -12.93 -10.82 24.34
CA HIS A 617 -14.21 -11.44 23.95
C HIS A 617 -15.11 -11.59 25.18
N GLY A 618 -16.02 -10.64 25.40
CA GLY A 618 -17.28 -10.87 26.11
C GLY A 618 -17.22 -10.98 27.64
N ARG A 619 -16.12 -10.63 28.32
CA ARG A 619 -16.14 -10.55 29.80
C ARG A 619 -15.14 -9.51 30.31
N ILE A 620 -15.58 -8.70 31.27
CA ILE A 620 -14.69 -7.99 32.20
C ILE A 620 -14.46 -8.95 33.37
N PHE A 621 -13.22 -9.18 33.79
CA PHE A 621 -12.93 -10.16 34.85
C PHE A 621 -13.44 -9.71 36.22
N THR A 622 -13.53 -8.40 36.45
CA THR A 622 -13.99 -7.84 37.73
C THR A 622 -14.72 -6.52 37.51
N ASP A 623 -15.99 -6.46 37.90
CA ASP A 623 -16.78 -5.22 37.89
C ASP A 623 -16.07 -4.12 38.69
N GLY A 624 -15.94 -2.92 38.12
CA GLY A 624 -15.24 -1.79 38.72
C GLY A 624 -13.75 -1.70 38.38
N GLU A 625 -13.22 -2.60 37.53
CA GLU A 625 -11.89 -2.45 36.94
C GLU A 625 -11.77 -1.09 36.22
N LYS A 626 -10.63 -0.40 36.39
CA LYS A 626 -10.45 0.94 35.85
C LYS A 626 -10.03 0.90 34.37
N ASP A 627 -10.67 1.72 33.55
CA ASP A 627 -10.22 1.97 32.18
C ASP A 627 -8.77 2.49 32.21
N PRO A 628 -7.84 1.87 31.46
CA PRO A 628 -6.41 2.15 31.57
C PRO A 628 -6.02 3.56 31.13
N VAL A 629 -6.88 4.25 30.37
CA VAL A 629 -6.62 5.61 29.87
C VAL A 629 -7.20 6.66 30.81
N THR A 630 -8.47 6.49 31.19
CA THR A 630 -9.22 7.51 31.96
C THR A 630 -9.25 7.25 33.46
N GLY A 631 -8.98 6.02 33.90
CA GLY A 631 -9.10 5.60 35.30
C GLY A 631 -10.54 5.39 35.78
N ILE A 632 -11.54 5.51 34.90
CA ILE A 632 -12.97 5.41 35.20
C ILE A 632 -13.36 3.94 35.38
N PRO A 633 -14.17 3.58 36.40
CA PRO A 633 -14.60 2.20 36.61
C PRO A 633 -15.48 1.67 35.47
N VAL A 634 -15.25 0.41 35.09
CA VAL A 634 -15.94 -0.29 34.01
C VAL A 634 -16.77 -1.46 34.56
N TYR A 635 -18.01 -1.58 34.14
CA TYR A 635 -18.97 -2.62 34.54
C TYR A 635 -19.42 -3.46 33.34
N SER A 636 -19.65 -4.76 33.53
CA SER A 636 -20.10 -5.64 32.45
C SER A 636 -21.63 -5.74 32.39
N LEU A 637 -22.19 -5.56 31.18
CA LEU A 637 -23.59 -5.83 30.84
C LEU A 637 -23.74 -7.11 30.00
N TYR A 638 -22.79 -8.04 30.12
CA TYR A 638 -22.76 -9.28 29.37
C TYR A 638 -22.28 -10.44 30.27
N GLY A 639 -22.86 -11.63 30.10
CA GLY A 639 -22.62 -12.78 30.98
C GLY A 639 -23.67 -12.90 32.09
N GLU A 640 -23.27 -12.72 33.36
CA GLU A 640 -24.11 -12.98 34.54
C GLU A 640 -25.27 -12.00 34.71
N SER A 641 -25.15 -10.78 34.18
CA SER A 641 -26.22 -9.78 34.14
C SER A 641 -26.19 -9.00 32.83
N TRP A 642 -27.37 -8.72 32.26
CA TRP A 642 -27.53 -7.86 31.08
C TRP A 642 -28.04 -6.45 31.42
N ALA A 643 -28.42 -6.23 32.68
CA ALA A 643 -28.88 -4.95 33.20
C ALA A 643 -27.89 -4.38 34.22
N PRO A 644 -27.72 -3.06 34.29
CA PRO A 644 -26.90 -2.44 35.33
C PRO A 644 -27.52 -2.68 36.71
N LYS A 645 -26.69 -3.04 37.69
CA LYS A 645 -27.12 -3.21 39.08
C LYS A 645 -27.53 -1.87 39.68
N ARG A 646 -28.46 -1.91 40.64
CA ARG A 646 -28.95 -0.69 41.31
C ARG A 646 -27.82 0.14 41.93
N GLU A 647 -26.87 -0.53 42.58
CA GLU A 647 -25.69 0.09 43.21
C GLU A 647 -24.80 0.88 42.21
N TRP A 648 -24.74 0.46 40.94
CA TRP A 648 -24.01 1.18 39.90
C TRP A 648 -24.78 2.41 39.45
N LEU A 649 -26.10 2.30 39.37
CA LEU A 649 -26.98 3.42 39.00
C LEU A 649 -26.99 4.54 40.04
N ASP A 650 -26.79 4.23 41.32
CA ASP A 650 -26.71 5.25 42.38
C ASP A 650 -25.48 6.19 42.21
N SER A 651 -24.48 5.77 41.42
CA SER A 651 -23.29 6.56 41.13
C SER A 651 -23.46 7.59 40.00
N ILE A 652 -24.56 7.54 39.24
CA ILE A 652 -24.82 8.39 38.07
C ILE A 652 -26.12 9.18 38.21
N ASP A 653 -26.22 10.29 37.48
CA ASP A 653 -27.42 11.13 37.37
C ASP A 653 -28.06 11.01 35.98
N VAL A 654 -27.33 10.51 34.97
CA VAL A 654 -27.80 10.28 33.61
C VAL A 654 -27.02 9.15 32.95
N MET A 655 -27.72 8.30 32.19
CA MET A 655 -27.11 7.22 31.42
C MET A 655 -27.11 7.56 29.93
N LEU A 656 -25.94 7.54 29.29
CA LEU A 656 -25.78 7.63 27.84
C LEU A 656 -25.62 6.24 27.23
N PHE A 657 -26.17 6.04 26.05
CA PHE A 657 -25.92 4.88 25.21
C PHE A 657 -25.39 5.31 23.85
N ASP A 658 -24.18 4.86 23.51
CA ASP A 658 -23.53 5.14 22.24
C ASP A 658 -22.74 3.93 21.73
N ILE A 659 -23.32 3.20 20.78
CA ILE A 659 -22.75 2.01 20.13
C ILE A 659 -23.25 1.93 18.68
N GLN A 660 -22.37 1.63 17.72
CA GLN A 660 -22.75 1.36 16.33
C GLN A 660 -23.44 0.00 16.21
N GLY A 661 -24.67 0.00 15.69
CA GLY A 661 -25.40 -1.23 15.35
C GLY A 661 -25.11 -1.74 13.93
N VAL A 662 -25.56 -2.96 13.63
CA VAL A 662 -25.40 -3.58 12.29
C VAL A 662 -26.73 -3.83 11.56
N GLY A 663 -27.84 -3.32 12.10
CA GLY A 663 -29.17 -3.44 11.46
C GLY A 663 -29.81 -4.83 11.50
N SER A 664 -29.27 -5.74 12.32
CA SER A 664 -29.72 -7.12 12.42
C SER A 664 -30.32 -7.49 13.78
N ALA A 665 -31.34 -8.35 13.79
CA ALA A 665 -31.95 -8.92 14.99
C ALA A 665 -30.97 -9.79 15.81
N TRP A 666 -30.00 -10.44 15.17
CA TRP A 666 -29.03 -11.33 15.83
C TRP A 666 -28.00 -10.60 16.70
N TYR A 667 -27.81 -9.30 16.48
CA TYR A 667 -26.75 -8.52 17.12
C TYR A 667 -27.18 -7.93 18.47
N THR A 668 -26.46 -8.18 19.54
CA THR A 668 -26.99 -8.11 20.91
C THR A 668 -27.11 -6.71 21.52
N TYR A 669 -26.33 -5.72 21.05
CA TYR A 669 -26.20 -4.40 21.70
C TYR A 669 -27.50 -3.66 21.96
N LYS A 670 -28.45 -3.72 21.03
CA LYS A 670 -29.80 -3.12 21.20
C LYS A 670 -30.58 -3.70 22.37
N PHE A 671 -30.34 -4.96 22.74
CA PHE A 671 -31.00 -5.56 23.89
C PHE A 671 -30.30 -5.19 25.20
N SER A 672 -28.97 -5.03 25.19
CA SER A 672 -28.26 -4.40 26.32
C SER A 672 -28.78 -2.99 26.59
N MET A 673 -29.03 -2.21 25.51
CA MET A 673 -29.70 -0.91 25.61
C MET A 673 -31.08 -1.02 26.26
N SER A 674 -31.93 -1.97 25.84
CA SER A 674 -33.29 -2.08 26.39
C SER A 674 -33.31 -2.53 27.85
N HIS A 675 -32.41 -3.45 28.25
CA HIS A 675 -32.22 -3.80 29.65
C HIS A 675 -31.75 -2.61 30.50
N ALA A 676 -30.79 -1.84 30.02
CA ALA A 676 -30.30 -0.67 30.73
C ALA A 676 -31.35 0.45 30.83
N MET A 677 -32.11 0.67 29.74
CA MET A 677 -33.20 1.64 29.71
C MET A 677 -34.29 1.29 30.73
N GLU A 678 -34.72 0.02 30.80
CA GLU A 678 -35.68 -0.44 31.80
C GLU A 678 -35.14 -0.28 33.24
N ALA A 679 -33.87 -0.62 33.48
CA ALA A 679 -33.24 -0.47 34.79
C ALA A 679 -33.15 1.01 35.21
N CYS A 680 -32.82 1.91 34.29
CA CYS A 680 -32.80 3.35 34.52
C CYS A 680 -34.19 3.90 34.81
N ALA A 681 -35.23 3.44 34.08
CA ALA A 681 -36.62 3.82 34.34
C ALA A 681 -37.07 3.45 35.75
N LYS A 682 -36.79 2.21 36.19
CA LYS A 682 -37.06 1.76 37.57
C LYS A 682 -36.27 2.56 38.59
N ALA A 683 -35.11 3.10 38.19
CA ALA A 683 -34.24 3.85 39.07
C ALA A 683 -34.51 5.36 39.13
N GLY A 684 -35.34 5.89 38.23
CA GLY A 684 -35.55 7.32 38.07
C GLY A 684 -34.35 8.04 37.42
N ILE A 685 -33.52 7.32 36.67
CA ILE A 685 -32.35 7.87 35.97
C ILE A 685 -32.73 8.17 34.51
N PRO A 686 -32.57 9.42 34.02
CA PRO A 686 -32.73 9.75 32.61
C PRO A 686 -31.80 8.93 31.70
N PHE A 687 -32.33 8.50 30.56
CA PHE A 687 -31.62 7.66 29.59
C PHE A 687 -31.53 8.39 28.25
N ILE A 688 -30.32 8.55 27.72
CA ILE A 688 -30.06 9.29 26.48
C ILE A 688 -29.42 8.36 25.46
N VAL A 689 -30.04 8.22 24.29
CA VAL A 689 -29.48 7.48 23.16
C VAL A 689 -28.81 8.45 22.19
N LEU A 690 -27.51 8.27 21.98
CA LEU A 690 -26.74 8.98 20.96
C LEU A 690 -26.87 8.20 19.67
N ASP A 691 -27.78 8.64 18.80
CA ASP A 691 -28.20 7.80 17.69
C ASP A 691 -27.12 7.69 16.60
N ARG A 692 -27.12 6.55 15.91
CA ARG A 692 -26.15 6.20 14.86
C ARG A 692 -26.83 5.56 13.65
N PRO A 693 -26.21 5.62 12.45
CA PRO A 693 -26.83 5.09 11.24
C PRO A 693 -27.11 3.60 11.36
N ASN A 694 -28.23 3.16 10.80
CA ASN A 694 -28.35 1.75 10.45
C ASN A 694 -27.54 1.53 9.15
N PRO A 695 -26.46 0.72 9.15
CA PRO A 695 -25.59 0.57 7.99
C PRO A 695 -26.29 -0.06 6.78
N LEU A 696 -27.45 -0.67 7.00
CA LEU A 696 -28.27 -1.34 5.99
C LEU A 696 -29.35 -0.43 5.40
N GLY A 697 -29.30 0.86 5.72
CA GLY A 697 -30.38 1.80 5.48
C GLY A 697 -31.59 1.57 6.39
N GLY A 698 -32.60 2.42 6.23
CA GLY A 698 -33.84 2.37 6.99
C GLY A 698 -35.04 1.80 6.21
N ARG A 699 -34.93 1.64 4.89
CA ARG A 699 -36.10 1.29 4.06
C ARG A 699 -36.47 -0.18 4.14
N ILE A 700 -35.49 -1.06 4.00
CA ILE A 700 -35.71 -2.49 3.81
C ILE A 700 -35.90 -3.20 5.16
N VAL A 701 -36.89 -4.08 5.21
CA VAL A 701 -37.16 -5.02 6.31
C VAL A 701 -37.26 -6.42 5.71
N GLU A 702 -36.55 -7.38 6.29
CA GLU A 702 -36.49 -8.76 5.77
C GLU A 702 -36.50 -9.82 6.87
N GLY A 703 -37.03 -10.98 6.50
CA GLY A 703 -36.96 -12.21 7.26
C GLY A 703 -38.02 -12.34 8.34
N PRO A 704 -38.12 -13.55 8.93
CA PRO A 704 -39.05 -13.79 10.02
C PRO A 704 -38.66 -12.99 11.26
N MET A 705 -39.61 -12.90 12.18
CA MET A 705 -39.32 -12.42 13.53
C MET A 705 -38.35 -13.36 14.24
N HIS A 706 -37.33 -12.79 14.88
CA HIS A 706 -36.42 -13.50 15.75
C HIS A 706 -37.12 -14.02 17.02
N ASP A 707 -36.74 -15.22 17.48
CA ASP A 707 -37.28 -15.84 18.69
C ASP A 707 -36.79 -15.13 19.96
N THR A 708 -37.63 -15.00 20.99
CA THR A 708 -37.21 -14.36 22.25
C THR A 708 -36.61 -15.37 23.22
N ILE A 709 -35.30 -15.30 23.46
CA ILE A 709 -34.58 -16.17 24.41
C ILE A 709 -33.37 -15.44 25.02
N SER A 710 -33.18 -15.54 26.34
CA SER A 710 -32.03 -14.95 27.03
C SER A 710 -31.92 -13.43 26.75
N ILE A 711 -30.79 -12.95 26.24
CA ILE A 711 -30.58 -11.53 25.89
C ILE A 711 -31.50 -11.05 24.75
N TYR A 712 -32.01 -11.93 23.91
CA TYR A 712 -32.90 -11.58 22.80
C TYR A 712 -34.33 -11.36 23.30
N ARG A 713 -34.62 -10.21 23.91
CA ARG A 713 -35.89 -10.00 24.63
C ARG A 713 -37.03 -9.37 23.82
N HIS A 714 -36.79 -8.90 22.59
CA HIS A 714 -37.82 -8.35 21.71
C HIS A 714 -37.82 -9.02 20.35
N ARG A 715 -39.01 -9.31 19.83
CA ARG A 715 -39.19 -9.84 18.47
C ARG A 715 -38.90 -8.73 17.46
N LEU A 716 -37.98 -9.00 16.54
CA LEU A 716 -37.63 -8.12 15.42
C LEU A 716 -37.44 -8.95 14.15
N PRO A 717 -37.79 -8.42 12.97
CA PRO A 717 -37.37 -9.02 11.71
C PRO A 717 -35.85 -9.09 11.64
N LEU A 718 -35.31 -10.14 11.00
CA LEU A 718 -33.85 -10.38 10.94
C LEU A 718 -33.07 -9.17 10.43
N ARG A 719 -33.61 -8.45 9.44
CA ARG A 719 -33.21 -7.09 9.04
C ARG A 719 -34.37 -6.16 9.40
N HIS A 720 -34.20 -5.31 10.40
CA HIS A 720 -35.30 -4.50 10.97
C HIS A 720 -35.37 -3.07 10.42
N GLY A 721 -34.29 -2.57 9.82
CA GLY A 721 -34.25 -1.25 9.18
C GLY A 721 -34.56 -0.06 10.11
N MET A 722 -34.19 -0.14 11.38
CA MET A 722 -34.37 0.96 12.35
C MET A 722 -33.03 1.33 12.99
N THR A 723 -32.87 2.58 13.40
CA THR A 723 -31.73 2.99 14.24
C THR A 723 -31.95 2.54 15.69
N TYR A 724 -30.92 2.64 16.54
CA TYR A 724 -31.06 2.31 17.95
C TYR A 724 -31.92 3.35 18.69
N GLY A 725 -31.87 4.62 18.30
CA GLY A 725 -32.78 5.65 18.79
C GLY A 725 -34.25 5.37 18.46
N GLU A 726 -34.54 4.93 17.23
CA GLU A 726 -35.89 4.54 16.81
C GLU A 726 -36.41 3.32 17.60
N LEU A 727 -35.56 2.31 17.82
CA LEU A 727 -35.90 1.13 18.62
C LEU A 727 -36.11 1.46 20.10
N ALA A 728 -35.28 2.32 20.68
CA ALA A 728 -35.44 2.76 22.06
C ALA A 728 -36.80 3.44 22.27
N LYS A 729 -37.18 4.34 21.35
CA LYS A 729 -38.47 5.04 21.40
C LYS A 729 -39.65 4.07 21.28
N MET A 730 -39.57 3.13 20.34
CA MET A 730 -40.59 2.09 20.15
C MET A 730 -40.76 1.26 21.42
N TRP A 731 -39.68 0.67 21.96
CA TRP A 731 -39.76 -0.21 23.12
C TRP A 731 -40.10 0.52 24.42
N ASN A 732 -39.74 1.79 24.57
CA ASN A 732 -40.15 2.56 25.75
C ASN A 732 -41.68 2.64 25.87
N GLU A 733 -42.39 2.73 24.74
CA GLU A 733 -43.84 2.76 24.69
C GLU A 733 -44.45 1.35 24.69
N THR A 734 -44.02 0.47 23.77
CA THR A 734 -44.67 -0.85 23.58
C THR A 734 -44.46 -1.80 24.76
N GLU A 735 -43.33 -1.69 25.45
CA GLU A 735 -43.00 -2.54 26.60
C GLU A 735 -43.35 -1.86 27.93
N GLY A 736 -43.82 -0.61 27.89
CA GLY A 736 -44.25 0.13 29.08
C GLY A 736 -43.14 0.45 30.07
N TYR A 737 -41.90 0.62 29.62
CA TYR A 737 -40.76 0.95 30.50
C TYR A 737 -40.93 2.29 31.22
N ARG A 738 -41.55 3.28 30.55
CA ARG A 738 -41.73 4.65 31.06
C ARG A 738 -40.41 5.32 31.47
N ALA A 739 -39.33 5.04 30.74
CA ALA A 739 -38.05 5.72 30.91
C ALA A 739 -38.20 7.20 30.53
N ASP A 740 -37.51 8.08 31.27
CA ASP A 740 -37.22 9.45 30.83
C ASP A 740 -36.17 9.40 29.70
N LEU A 741 -36.66 9.10 28.50
CA LEU A 741 -35.86 8.81 27.31
C LEU A 741 -35.69 10.06 26.46
N THR A 742 -34.44 10.43 26.21
CA THR A 742 -34.07 11.40 25.17
C THR A 742 -33.30 10.68 24.05
N VAL A 743 -33.64 10.95 22.79
CA VAL A 743 -32.87 10.47 21.64
C VAL A 743 -32.23 11.66 20.95
N ILE A 744 -30.90 11.70 20.95
CA ILE A 744 -30.13 12.69 20.20
C ILE A 744 -30.04 12.22 18.76
N ARG A 745 -30.84 12.85 17.90
CA ARG A 745 -30.91 12.53 16.48
C ARG A 745 -29.63 12.91 15.77
N MET A 746 -29.20 12.08 14.83
CA MET A 746 -28.15 12.44 13.88
C MET A 746 -28.60 13.57 12.94
N LYS A 747 -27.63 14.26 12.34
CA LYS A 747 -27.87 15.17 11.21
C LYS A 747 -27.37 14.53 9.91
N GLY A 748 -28.04 14.83 8.81
CA GLY A 748 -27.66 14.39 7.45
C GLY A 748 -28.07 12.96 7.06
N TRP A 749 -28.31 12.05 8.02
CA TRP A 749 -28.75 10.70 7.69
C TRP A 749 -30.21 10.67 7.21
N ASN A 750 -30.45 9.93 6.13
CA ASN A 750 -31.78 9.60 5.63
C ASN A 750 -31.90 8.10 5.39
N ARG A 751 -33.13 7.58 5.33
CA ARG A 751 -33.37 6.13 5.32
C ARG A 751 -32.89 5.42 4.05
N SER A 752 -32.61 6.14 2.97
CA SER A 752 -32.01 5.55 1.75
C SER A 752 -30.54 5.22 1.93
N MET A 753 -29.83 5.96 2.78
CA MET A 753 -28.38 5.86 2.88
C MET A 753 -27.94 4.49 3.40
N MET A 754 -27.13 3.81 2.60
CA MET A 754 -26.25 2.73 3.02
C MET A 754 -25.02 3.30 3.73
N TRP A 755 -24.24 2.47 4.43
CA TRP A 755 -23.07 2.93 5.18
C TRP A 755 -22.08 3.74 4.33
N SER A 756 -21.79 3.28 3.11
CA SER A 756 -20.86 3.92 2.18
C SER A 756 -21.23 5.36 1.83
N GLU A 757 -22.50 5.73 1.92
CA GLU A 757 -23.01 7.07 1.61
C GLU A 757 -22.94 8.03 2.80
N THR A 758 -22.67 7.54 4.01
CA THR A 758 -22.63 8.36 5.23
C THR A 758 -21.35 9.20 5.36
N GLY A 759 -20.28 8.78 4.70
CA GLY A 759 -18.93 9.34 4.87
C GLY A 759 -18.27 9.01 6.21
N LEU A 760 -18.92 8.26 7.10
CA LEU A 760 -18.35 7.80 8.37
C LEU A 760 -17.41 6.62 8.15
N GLN A 761 -16.31 6.57 8.89
CA GLN A 761 -15.39 5.43 8.88
C GLN A 761 -16.00 4.25 9.64
N TRP A 762 -15.90 3.05 9.06
CA TRP A 762 -16.34 1.83 9.74
C TRP A 762 -15.33 1.44 10.83
N VAL A 763 -15.72 1.62 12.09
CA VAL A 763 -14.98 1.06 13.22
C VAL A 763 -15.67 -0.21 13.65
N MET A 764 -15.00 -1.34 13.45
CA MET A 764 -15.53 -2.69 13.66
C MET A 764 -16.23 -2.84 15.03
N PRO A 765 -17.56 -3.03 15.07
CA PRO A 765 -18.29 -3.16 16.34
C PRO A 765 -18.06 -4.51 17.02
N SER A 766 -17.55 -5.53 16.32
CA SER A 766 -17.07 -6.79 16.90
C SER A 766 -15.99 -7.44 16.01
N PRO A 767 -15.21 -8.42 16.53
CA PRO A 767 -14.05 -8.99 15.82
C PRO A 767 -14.31 -9.60 14.44
N ASN A 768 -15.50 -10.15 14.20
CA ASN A 768 -15.89 -10.74 12.91
C ASN A 768 -16.86 -9.83 12.13
N MET A 769 -16.96 -8.56 12.52
CA MET A 769 -17.71 -7.51 11.84
C MET A 769 -16.71 -6.46 11.35
N ASP A 770 -15.77 -6.92 10.52
CA ASP A 770 -14.53 -6.25 10.11
C ASP A 770 -14.76 -5.05 9.19
N ASN A 771 -15.74 -5.16 8.28
CA ASN A 771 -16.10 -4.12 7.32
C ASN A 771 -17.64 -3.97 7.22
N TRP A 772 -18.11 -2.91 6.55
CA TRP A 772 -19.54 -2.62 6.47
C TRP A 772 -20.26 -3.55 5.47
N GLU A 773 -19.55 -4.11 4.50
CA GLU A 773 -20.06 -5.12 3.57
C GLU A 773 -20.45 -6.41 4.29
N THR A 774 -19.67 -6.81 5.30
CA THR A 774 -20.00 -7.90 6.22
C THR A 774 -21.34 -7.61 6.92
N ALA A 775 -21.60 -6.38 7.34
CA ALA A 775 -22.89 -6.01 7.92
C ALA A 775 -24.05 -6.21 6.92
N VAL A 776 -23.84 -5.92 5.63
CA VAL A 776 -24.85 -6.08 4.57
C VAL A 776 -25.32 -7.52 4.44
N VAL A 777 -24.41 -8.49 4.51
CA VAL A 777 -24.76 -9.91 4.37
C VAL A 777 -25.19 -10.56 5.68
N TYR A 778 -24.78 -9.99 6.82
CA TYR A 778 -24.93 -10.58 8.15
C TYR A 778 -26.36 -11.02 8.54
N PRO A 779 -27.45 -10.25 8.30
CA PRO A 779 -28.79 -10.66 8.75
C PRO A 779 -29.23 -12.03 8.26
N GLY A 780 -28.83 -12.40 7.03
CA GLY A 780 -29.06 -13.73 6.48
C GLY A 780 -27.91 -14.70 6.74
N GLN A 781 -26.65 -14.25 6.62
CA GLN A 781 -25.50 -15.14 6.78
C GLN A 781 -25.36 -15.68 8.22
N CYS A 782 -25.91 -14.99 9.21
CA CYS A 782 -25.99 -15.49 10.58
C CYS A 782 -26.85 -16.77 10.71
N LEU A 783 -27.70 -17.09 9.72
CA LEU A 783 -28.43 -18.38 9.70
C LEU A 783 -27.47 -19.57 9.65
N PHE A 784 -26.30 -19.40 9.03
CA PHE A 784 -25.30 -20.46 8.94
C PHE A 784 -24.75 -20.83 10.31
N GLU A 785 -24.75 -19.94 11.32
CA GLU A 785 -24.35 -20.28 12.69
C GLU A 785 -25.19 -21.42 13.29
N ARG A 786 -26.43 -21.60 12.81
CA ARG A 786 -27.33 -22.69 13.20
C ARG A 786 -27.29 -23.90 12.26
N THR A 787 -26.22 -24.06 11.48
CA THR A 787 -26.00 -25.14 10.53
C THR A 787 -24.65 -25.84 10.76
N ASN A 788 -24.45 -27.01 10.15
CA ASN A 788 -23.14 -27.68 10.06
C ASN A 788 -22.21 -27.12 8.96
N MET A 789 -22.49 -25.94 8.40
CA MET A 789 -21.68 -25.29 7.37
C MET A 789 -20.89 -24.14 7.96
N SER A 790 -19.70 -23.86 7.45
CA SER A 790 -18.91 -22.70 7.89
C SER A 790 -19.46 -21.41 7.28
N GLU A 791 -19.63 -20.38 8.11
CA GLU A 791 -19.94 -18.99 7.74
C GLU A 791 -18.69 -18.12 7.53
N GLY A 792 -17.52 -18.74 7.37
CA GLY A 792 -16.27 -18.03 7.04
C GLY A 792 -15.51 -17.45 8.24
N ARG A 793 -16.00 -17.64 9.47
CA ARG A 793 -15.23 -17.29 10.68
C ARG A 793 -13.91 -18.08 10.73
N GLY A 794 -12.84 -17.41 11.14
CA GLY A 794 -11.47 -17.96 11.06
C GLY A 794 -10.81 -17.80 9.68
N MET A 795 -11.46 -17.11 8.74
CA MET A 795 -10.88 -16.59 7.51
C MET A 795 -10.77 -15.06 7.57
N THR A 796 -10.21 -14.43 6.54
CA THR A 796 -10.10 -12.97 6.40
C THR A 796 -11.36 -12.30 5.84
N LYS A 797 -12.46 -13.05 5.69
CA LYS A 797 -13.74 -12.58 5.12
C LYS A 797 -14.94 -13.25 5.82
N PRO A 798 -15.12 -13.04 7.14
CA PRO A 798 -16.23 -13.65 7.87
C PRO A 798 -17.57 -13.24 7.23
N PHE A 799 -18.52 -14.18 7.15
CA PHE A 799 -19.86 -14.05 6.57
C PHE A 799 -19.94 -13.75 5.06
N LEU A 800 -18.92 -13.19 4.44
CA LEU A 800 -18.83 -13.05 2.98
C LEU A 800 -18.45 -14.35 2.28
N VAL A 801 -18.03 -15.36 3.06
CA VAL A 801 -17.70 -16.70 2.59
C VAL A 801 -18.52 -17.72 3.37
N THR A 802 -19.10 -18.68 2.66
CA THR A 802 -19.75 -19.83 3.28
C THR A 802 -19.43 -21.11 2.53
N GLY A 803 -19.50 -22.26 3.20
CA GLY A 803 -19.16 -23.55 2.60
C GLY A 803 -19.14 -24.73 3.58
N ALA A 804 -19.04 -25.94 3.02
CA ALA A 804 -18.91 -27.18 3.78
C ALA A 804 -18.10 -28.23 3.00
N PRO A 805 -17.58 -29.29 3.65
CA PRO A 805 -16.79 -30.33 2.98
C PRO A 805 -17.57 -31.11 1.91
N TRP A 806 -18.89 -31.15 2.04
CA TRP A 806 -19.80 -31.88 1.15
C TRP A 806 -20.38 -31.01 0.02
N VAL A 807 -20.00 -29.73 -0.06
CA VAL A 807 -20.53 -28.81 -1.09
C VAL A 807 -19.66 -28.83 -2.34
N ASN A 808 -20.29 -29.02 -3.50
CA ASN A 808 -19.65 -28.77 -4.79
C ASN A 808 -19.68 -27.27 -5.10
N ALA A 809 -18.53 -26.60 -4.96
CA ALA A 809 -18.41 -25.15 -5.10
C ALA A 809 -18.87 -24.64 -6.48
N GLU A 810 -18.45 -25.31 -7.56
CA GLU A 810 -18.75 -24.91 -8.93
C GLU A 810 -20.24 -25.03 -9.25
N GLN A 811 -20.85 -26.17 -8.87
CA GLN A 811 -22.27 -26.40 -9.07
C GLN A 811 -23.12 -25.40 -8.28
N ALA A 812 -22.76 -25.14 -7.02
CA ALA A 812 -23.48 -24.19 -6.18
C ALA A 812 -23.37 -22.76 -6.73
N ALA A 813 -22.17 -22.32 -7.14
CA ALA A 813 -21.97 -21.00 -7.72
C ALA A 813 -22.73 -20.82 -9.05
N ALA A 814 -22.69 -21.83 -9.93
CA ALA A 814 -23.41 -21.79 -11.20
C ALA A 814 -24.93 -21.70 -11.00
N ASP A 815 -25.49 -22.51 -10.10
CA ASP A 815 -26.91 -22.47 -9.75
C ASP A 815 -27.31 -21.12 -9.13
N LEU A 816 -26.52 -20.59 -8.19
CA LEU A 816 -26.80 -19.30 -7.57
C LEU A 816 -26.77 -18.14 -8.56
N ASN A 817 -25.79 -18.12 -9.46
CA ASN A 817 -25.71 -17.09 -10.50
C ASN A 817 -26.84 -17.21 -11.52
N ALA A 818 -27.31 -18.43 -11.83
CA ALA A 818 -28.45 -18.64 -12.72
C ALA A 818 -29.78 -18.16 -12.12
N ARG A 819 -29.90 -18.08 -10.79
CA ARG A 819 -31.08 -17.54 -10.10
C ARG A 819 -31.22 -16.02 -10.20
N GLY A 820 -30.17 -15.30 -10.64
CA GLY A 820 -30.23 -13.85 -10.85
C GLY A 820 -30.46 -13.03 -9.58
N ILE A 821 -29.90 -13.48 -8.45
CA ILE A 821 -30.07 -12.82 -7.14
C ILE A 821 -29.52 -11.39 -7.22
N ALA A 822 -30.38 -10.41 -6.95
CA ALA A 822 -30.03 -9.00 -7.10
C ALA A 822 -28.91 -8.56 -6.14
N GLY A 823 -27.97 -7.76 -6.67
CA GLY A 823 -26.92 -7.12 -5.88
C GLY A 823 -25.76 -8.02 -5.47
N ALA A 824 -25.67 -9.26 -5.98
CA ALA A 824 -24.54 -10.15 -5.73
C ALA A 824 -24.13 -10.98 -6.95
N TYR A 825 -22.85 -11.34 -6.96
CA TYR A 825 -22.28 -12.41 -7.79
C TYR A 825 -21.65 -13.46 -6.86
N PHE A 826 -21.85 -14.74 -7.16
CA PHE A 826 -21.34 -15.83 -6.34
C PHE A 826 -20.14 -16.47 -7.02
N ARG A 827 -18.96 -16.35 -6.41
CA ARG A 827 -17.73 -16.94 -6.92
C ARG A 827 -17.50 -18.30 -6.22
N PRO A 828 -17.21 -19.39 -6.96
CA PRO A 828 -16.84 -20.65 -6.33
C PRO A 828 -15.53 -20.50 -5.56
N LEU A 829 -15.45 -21.14 -4.39
CA LEU A 829 -14.30 -21.07 -3.49
C LEU A 829 -14.10 -22.39 -2.76
N TYR A 830 -12.83 -22.72 -2.54
CA TYR A 830 -12.41 -23.76 -1.59
C TYR A 830 -11.60 -23.13 -0.46
N PHE A 831 -11.89 -23.48 0.79
CA PHE A 831 -11.24 -22.88 1.95
C PHE A 831 -11.22 -23.81 3.17
N ILE A 832 -10.28 -23.57 4.09
CA ILE A 832 -10.14 -24.32 5.34
C ILE A 832 -10.40 -23.37 6.52
N PRO A 833 -11.58 -23.41 7.16
CA PRO A 833 -11.89 -22.57 8.31
C PRO A 833 -10.99 -22.90 9.52
N ARG A 834 -10.48 -21.86 10.18
CA ARG A 834 -9.56 -21.97 11.34
C ARG A 834 -10.22 -21.71 12.70
N SER A 835 -11.53 -21.49 12.74
CA SER A 835 -12.30 -21.32 13.98
C SER A 835 -13.56 -22.17 13.93
N SER A 836 -13.91 -22.79 15.06
CA SER A 836 -15.15 -23.57 15.23
C SER A 836 -16.35 -22.71 15.64
N GLY A 837 -16.17 -21.39 15.83
CA GLY A 837 -17.19 -20.50 16.41
C GLY A 837 -17.32 -20.62 17.94
N PRO A 838 -18.11 -19.73 18.59
CA PRO A 838 -18.13 -19.57 20.05
C PRO A 838 -18.96 -20.59 20.84
N VAL A 839 -19.62 -21.58 20.21
CA VAL A 839 -20.48 -22.55 20.93
C VAL A 839 -19.97 -23.98 20.75
N ILE A 840 -19.35 -24.52 21.79
CA ILE A 840 -18.92 -25.93 21.83
C ILE A 840 -20.15 -26.78 22.19
N THR A 841 -20.85 -27.22 21.14
CA THR A 841 -21.70 -28.41 20.94
C THR A 841 -23.10 -28.10 20.38
N ARG A 842 -23.26 -28.27 19.06
CA ARG A 842 -24.21 -29.20 18.42
C ARG A 842 -24.19 -28.99 16.90
N THR A 843 -23.69 -30.03 16.20
CA THR A 843 -23.41 -30.15 14.76
C THR A 843 -22.00 -29.67 14.38
N SER A 844 -21.17 -30.63 13.97
CA SER A 844 -19.77 -30.50 13.57
C SER A 844 -19.56 -29.44 12.49
N LYS A 845 -19.33 -28.18 12.88
CA LYS A 845 -18.80 -27.16 11.98
C LYS A 845 -17.47 -27.66 11.42
N PRO A 846 -17.23 -27.55 10.10
CA PRO A 846 -15.95 -27.94 9.54
C PRO A 846 -14.87 -27.07 10.18
N TRP A 847 -13.83 -27.70 10.72
CA TRP A 847 -12.68 -27.03 11.31
C TRP A 847 -11.42 -27.77 10.87
N ASN A 848 -10.45 -27.06 10.29
CA ASN A 848 -9.28 -27.67 9.65
C ASN A 848 -9.62 -28.68 8.54
N GLU A 849 -10.83 -28.62 7.99
CA GLU A 849 -11.30 -29.44 6.87
C GLU A 849 -11.48 -28.57 5.63
N MET A 850 -11.23 -29.12 4.44
CA MET A 850 -11.47 -28.41 3.19
C MET A 850 -12.97 -28.29 2.94
N CYS A 851 -13.46 -27.07 2.76
CA CYS A 851 -14.83 -26.77 2.38
C CYS A 851 -14.88 -26.30 0.93
N GLY A 852 -15.82 -26.82 0.14
CA GLY A 852 -16.30 -26.15 -1.06
C GLY A 852 -17.42 -25.17 -0.69
N GLY A 853 -17.60 -24.11 -1.47
CA GLY A 853 -18.64 -23.14 -1.22
C GLY A 853 -18.57 -21.92 -2.13
N VAL A 854 -19.09 -20.80 -1.65
CA VAL A 854 -19.15 -19.55 -2.42
C VAL A 854 -18.65 -18.37 -1.60
N GLU A 855 -17.98 -17.46 -2.29
CA GLU A 855 -17.79 -16.08 -1.85
C GLU A 855 -18.89 -15.20 -2.43
N ILE A 856 -19.49 -14.36 -1.58
CA ILE A 856 -20.49 -13.36 -1.96
C ILE A 856 -19.76 -12.10 -2.38
N ILE A 857 -19.80 -11.77 -3.67
CA ILE A 857 -19.30 -10.50 -4.21
C ILE A 857 -20.48 -9.55 -4.32
N LEU A 858 -20.59 -8.57 -3.42
CA LEU A 858 -21.63 -7.55 -3.50
C LEU A 858 -21.37 -6.64 -4.72
N THR A 859 -22.31 -6.62 -5.65
CA THR A 859 -22.29 -5.76 -6.84
C THR A 859 -23.18 -4.53 -6.67
N ASP A 860 -24.25 -4.66 -5.87
CA ASP A 860 -25.13 -3.56 -5.44
C ASP A 860 -25.67 -3.88 -4.03
N PRO A 861 -25.05 -3.33 -2.97
CA PRO A 861 -25.48 -3.54 -1.60
C PRO A 861 -26.91 -3.08 -1.29
N ALA A 862 -27.45 -2.08 -2.00
CA ALA A 862 -28.80 -1.57 -1.77
C ALA A 862 -29.86 -2.50 -2.36
N ALA A 863 -29.55 -3.16 -3.48
CA ALA A 863 -30.40 -4.19 -4.08
C ALA A 863 -30.35 -5.53 -3.33
N TYR A 864 -29.26 -5.83 -2.63
CA TYR A 864 -29.06 -7.10 -1.96
C TYR A 864 -30.11 -7.37 -0.85
N ARG A 865 -30.70 -8.57 -0.90
CA ARG A 865 -31.68 -9.08 0.09
C ARG A 865 -31.05 -10.21 0.88
N SER A 866 -30.38 -9.83 1.98
CA SER A 866 -29.51 -10.72 2.77
C SER A 866 -30.17 -12.02 3.22
N VAL A 867 -31.43 -11.97 3.67
CA VAL A 867 -32.12 -13.16 4.20
C VAL A 867 -32.47 -14.10 3.06
N GLU A 868 -33.09 -13.58 2.01
CA GLU A 868 -33.47 -14.33 0.80
C GLU A 868 -32.26 -14.95 0.11
N ALA A 869 -31.20 -14.17 -0.11
CA ALA A 869 -29.96 -14.67 -0.70
C ALA A 869 -29.35 -15.82 0.11
N SER A 870 -29.37 -15.72 1.45
CA SER A 870 -28.85 -16.78 2.32
C SER A 870 -29.69 -18.05 2.25
N LEU A 871 -31.01 -17.94 2.12
CA LEU A 871 -31.88 -19.10 1.87
C LEU A 871 -31.59 -19.76 0.52
N HIS A 872 -31.35 -18.97 -0.53
CA HIS A 872 -30.94 -19.53 -1.82
C HIS A 872 -29.58 -20.22 -1.75
N ILE A 873 -28.60 -19.69 -1.01
CA ILE A 873 -27.30 -20.35 -0.83
C ILE A 873 -27.48 -21.70 -0.13
N ILE A 874 -28.26 -21.74 0.95
CA ILE A 874 -28.56 -22.99 1.67
C ILE A 874 -29.26 -24.00 0.76
N ASP A 875 -30.25 -23.55 -0.02
CA ASP A 875 -30.95 -24.40 -0.99
C ASP A 875 -30.01 -24.93 -2.10
N ALA A 876 -29.15 -24.07 -2.65
CA ALA A 876 -28.15 -24.47 -3.64
C ALA A 876 -27.18 -25.53 -3.08
N TYR A 877 -26.75 -25.38 -1.83
CA TYR A 877 -25.85 -26.34 -1.19
C TYR A 877 -26.54 -27.69 -0.96
N ARG A 878 -27.81 -27.69 -0.54
CA ARG A 878 -28.60 -28.93 -0.43
C ARG A 878 -28.69 -29.68 -1.75
N LYS A 879 -28.80 -28.98 -2.89
CA LYS A 879 -28.82 -29.64 -4.22
C LYS A 879 -27.50 -30.34 -4.55
N THR A 880 -26.38 -29.88 -3.99
CA THR A 880 -25.09 -30.57 -4.16
C THR A 880 -24.97 -31.85 -3.32
N SER A 881 -25.64 -31.90 -2.16
CA SER A 881 -25.70 -33.09 -1.30
C SER A 881 -26.96 -33.07 -0.39
N PRO A 882 -28.09 -33.67 -0.84
CA PRO A 882 -29.41 -33.51 -0.21
C PRO A 882 -29.50 -33.90 1.27
N ASP A 883 -28.72 -34.90 1.69
CA ASP A 883 -28.82 -35.49 3.03
C ASP A 883 -27.75 -34.97 4.02
N SER A 884 -26.89 -34.03 3.59
CA SER A 884 -25.75 -33.58 4.39
C SER A 884 -26.01 -32.36 5.29
N LEU A 885 -27.09 -31.61 5.05
CA LEU A 885 -27.41 -30.43 5.85
C LEU A 885 -27.97 -30.82 7.21
N VAL A 886 -27.33 -30.33 8.29
CA VAL A 886 -27.89 -30.37 9.64
C VAL A 886 -28.04 -28.94 10.12
N TRP A 887 -29.26 -28.54 10.49
CA TRP A 887 -29.53 -27.17 10.92
C TRP A 887 -30.78 -27.04 11.79
N ASN A 888 -30.85 -25.94 12.55
CA ASN A 888 -31.97 -25.56 13.41
C ASN A 888 -32.42 -24.11 13.15
N PRO A 889 -33.03 -23.83 11.98
CA PRO A 889 -33.45 -22.47 11.62
C PRO A 889 -34.69 -22.02 12.42
N PRO A 890 -35.03 -20.72 12.39
CA PRO A 890 -36.32 -20.22 12.89
C PRO A 890 -37.51 -20.98 12.28
N THR A 891 -38.62 -21.07 13.02
CA THR A 891 -39.80 -21.88 12.68
C THR A 891 -40.31 -21.67 11.26
N LEU A 892 -40.39 -20.42 10.79
CA LEU A 892 -40.90 -20.13 9.45
C LEU A 892 -39.93 -20.56 8.34
N ILE A 893 -38.63 -20.44 8.58
CA ILE A 893 -37.58 -20.90 7.65
C ILE A 893 -37.50 -22.43 7.62
N ARG A 894 -37.84 -23.10 8.72
CA ARG A 894 -37.86 -24.58 8.80
C ARG A 894 -38.78 -25.22 7.75
N ARG A 895 -39.77 -24.50 7.23
CA ARG A 895 -40.63 -24.94 6.12
C ARG A 895 -39.84 -25.30 4.87
N LEU A 896 -38.64 -24.77 4.67
CA LEU A 896 -37.76 -25.15 3.57
C LEU A 896 -37.37 -26.65 3.62
N ASN A 897 -37.53 -27.33 4.76
CA ASN A 897 -37.32 -28.77 4.87
C ASN A 897 -38.49 -29.60 4.32
N GLU A 898 -39.67 -29.00 4.10
CA GLU A 898 -40.85 -29.68 3.57
C GLU A 898 -40.68 -29.95 2.06
N PRO A 899 -41.06 -31.14 1.55
CA PRO A 899 -40.95 -31.44 0.13
C PRO A 899 -41.70 -30.44 -0.74
N GLY A 900 -41.02 -29.85 -1.72
CA GLY A 900 -41.62 -28.94 -2.71
C GLY A 900 -41.72 -27.47 -2.29
N VAL A 901 -41.39 -27.11 -1.05
CA VAL A 901 -41.42 -25.71 -0.60
C VAL A 901 -40.23 -24.94 -1.16
N THR A 902 -40.50 -23.79 -1.81
CA THR A 902 -39.44 -22.94 -2.40
C THR A 902 -38.98 -21.81 -1.48
N VAL A 903 -37.84 -21.18 -1.81
CA VAL A 903 -37.34 -20.02 -1.08
C VAL A 903 -38.34 -18.85 -1.14
N GLU A 904 -38.96 -18.65 -2.30
CA GLU A 904 -39.95 -17.59 -2.55
C GLU A 904 -41.20 -17.78 -1.67
N GLU A 905 -41.64 -19.02 -1.45
CA GLU A 905 -42.76 -19.31 -0.56
C GLU A 905 -42.45 -18.99 0.90
N VAL A 906 -41.22 -19.26 1.35
CA VAL A 906 -40.76 -18.89 2.70
C VAL A 906 -40.66 -17.38 2.84
N VAL A 907 -40.08 -16.68 1.86
CA VAL A 907 -39.97 -15.21 1.85
C VAL A 907 -41.35 -14.56 1.82
N LYS A 908 -42.28 -15.10 1.04
CA LYS A 908 -43.68 -14.65 0.97
C LYS A 908 -44.39 -14.85 2.30
N ALA A 909 -44.15 -15.96 3.00
CA ALA A 909 -44.76 -16.22 4.29
C ALA A 909 -44.29 -15.25 5.40
N CYS A 910 -43.12 -14.60 5.23
CA CYS A 910 -42.64 -13.58 6.16
C CYS A 910 -43.37 -12.23 6.01
N GLN A 911 -44.11 -12.00 4.91
CA GLN A 911 -44.61 -10.67 4.57
C GLN A 911 -45.69 -10.13 5.51
N ASP A 912 -46.46 -11.00 6.15
CA ASP A 912 -47.50 -10.55 7.08
C ASP A 912 -46.89 -10.02 8.39
N ASP A 913 -45.94 -10.76 8.98
CA ASP A 913 -45.14 -10.28 10.13
C ASP A 913 -44.38 -8.99 9.80
N ILE A 914 -43.81 -8.90 8.60
CA ILE A 914 -43.11 -7.69 8.14
C ILE A 914 -44.09 -6.52 8.05
N ARG A 915 -45.29 -6.72 7.52
CA ARG A 915 -46.30 -5.65 7.38
C ARG A 915 -46.75 -5.11 8.73
N GLU A 916 -47.03 -5.98 9.69
CA GLU A 916 -47.38 -5.59 11.06
C GLU A 916 -46.24 -4.80 11.73
N PHE A 917 -45.00 -5.25 11.55
CA PHE A 917 -43.83 -4.51 12.04
C PHE A 917 -43.68 -3.15 11.38
N MET A 918 -43.89 -3.08 10.06
CA MET A 918 -43.82 -1.84 9.29
C MET A 918 -44.86 -0.82 9.77
N GLU A 919 -46.10 -1.25 10.02
CA GLU A 919 -47.17 -0.42 10.58
C GLU A 919 -46.82 0.08 11.98
N THR A 920 -46.26 -0.79 12.81
CA THR A 920 -45.87 -0.44 14.18
C THR A 920 -44.71 0.55 14.19
N ARG A 921 -43.62 0.26 13.46
CA ARG A 921 -42.40 1.09 13.47
C ARG A 921 -42.63 2.49 12.92
N GLN A 922 -43.61 2.67 12.02
CA GLN A 922 -43.89 3.95 11.37
C GLN A 922 -44.12 5.10 12.37
N LYS A 923 -44.69 4.80 13.55
CA LYS A 923 -44.94 5.78 14.63
C LYS A 923 -43.65 6.28 15.31
N TYR A 924 -42.57 5.51 15.19
CA TYR A 924 -41.34 5.71 15.95
C TYR A 924 -40.16 6.13 15.08
N LEU A 925 -40.32 6.16 13.75
CA LEU A 925 -39.26 6.60 12.84
C LEU A 925 -38.88 8.06 13.10
N LEU A 926 -37.59 8.32 13.21
CA LEU A 926 -37.03 9.65 13.45
C LEU A 926 -36.56 10.29 12.15
N TYR A 927 -36.18 9.48 11.16
CA TYR A 927 -35.59 9.94 9.91
C TYR A 927 -36.52 9.67 8.73
N ARG A 928 -36.40 10.46 7.67
CA ARG A 928 -37.19 10.33 6.44
C ARG A 928 -36.50 9.46 5.40
#